data_AF-L0PBK8-F1
#
_entry.id   AF-L0PBK8-F1
#
_cell.length_a   1.000
_cell.length_b   1.000
_cell.length_c   1.000
_cell.angle_alpha   90.00
_cell.angle_beta   90.00
_cell.angle_gamma   90.00
#
_symmetry.space_group_name_H-M   'P 1'
#
loop_
_entity.id
_entity.type
_entity.pdbx_description
1 polymer ?
#
loop_
_entity_poly.entity_id
_entity_poly.type
_entity_poly.pdbx_seq_one_letter_code
_entity_poly.pdbx_strand_id
1 'polypeptide(L)'
;MNQETFSSHRRKTLGVIENQSYSQIPQPSSVMKKVMGVRGQVVASDGLNGQTGTLIGQNRVFQRSSSSGNFVEGVHMVNGVQKDVFRNSRQSLALSSARRSSVYTSGRPSNIGFLSQVASQVPSKDPRPIRDKQYQLMCIHSILAYLSSSGFPQVLTQKSLQQPTQKDFMTIFKWLYHKLDPNYQFVKKMDDEVIICIKNLKYPFADQISRSQLIAVGSPHSWPSMLSMLHWMVEMISCTEKLINKEIDIDDNNDNDAEKIFFDYLTKAYRVFLSGDDDFSEMEKELEHEFDKRNEEILSVIEHLEKENESLSETIKNIAESMSSIEILDRERKVLQSDKDKFNQYIQYLENKKKKFIDLNARLKNELFNKEKELSQLSVEKSELQTQVDSQPISPADVDRMTAERESLVKNLEIVTGKMEESSKQTFEKEILAQKKIDSLEKLIANYNSLGYKIGIIPETAPYANNASFELDFISPAANHGAIRPDQLVNRDLRHDIRPRLQKLRQDLGSRLHKEQDDAIQLQEVLDKVCEGLLDARDELDVLQAKVSVTMEQYNDVKDNMLAESSVSNAEIEKLERDLQQMKITAQNGLLQLEQRSQSVSIEYDQLVHATNNLKEDLYREVIRMLDEVIRFKLHIQTSLESLENDIVLENENCDSGNTDS
;
A
#
# COMPACT_ATOMS: atom_id res chain seq x y z
N MET A 1 -62.62 -40.44 -41.13
CA MET A 1 -61.98 -39.12 -41.32
C MET A 1 -61.95 -38.46 -39.95
N ASN A 2 -60.72 -38.33 -39.39
CA ASN A 2 -60.24 -37.55 -38.23
C ASN A 2 -60.90 -37.78 -36.85
N GLN A 3 -60.17 -38.29 -35.83
CA GLN A 3 -59.27 -37.56 -34.88
C GLN A 3 -59.99 -36.39 -34.20
N GLU A 4 -59.94 -36.12 -32.90
CA GLU A 4 -59.32 -36.67 -31.69
C GLU A 4 -59.90 -35.80 -30.55
N THR A 5 -60.00 -36.29 -29.31
CA THR A 5 -59.66 -35.59 -28.04
C THR A 5 -60.33 -36.30 -26.86
N PHE A 6 -59.49 -36.89 -26.01
CA PHE A 6 -59.87 -37.53 -24.76
C PHE A 6 -59.22 -36.75 -23.60
N SER A 7 -60.05 -36.30 -22.65
CA SER A 7 -59.63 -35.93 -21.31
C SER A 7 -60.86 -36.03 -20.40
N SER A 8 -60.82 -36.92 -19.41
CA SER A 8 -61.52 -36.79 -18.11
C SER A 8 -61.29 -38.00 -17.19
N HIS A 9 -60.36 -37.83 -16.25
CA HIS A 9 -60.44 -38.14 -14.81
C HIS A 9 -61.19 -39.40 -14.26
N ARG A 10 -60.38 -40.23 -13.59
CA ARG A 10 -60.56 -40.89 -12.26
C ARG A 10 -61.67 -41.95 -12.05
N ARG A 11 -61.26 -43.19 -11.71
CA ARG A 11 -61.35 -43.80 -10.35
C ARG A 11 -60.84 -45.26 -10.31
N LYS A 12 -59.84 -45.47 -9.44
CA LYS A 12 -59.64 -46.52 -8.41
C LYS A 12 -59.90 -48.03 -8.71
N THR A 13 -58.78 -48.77 -8.66
CA THR A 13 -58.46 -49.98 -7.84
C THR A 13 -59.25 -51.29 -7.97
N LEU A 14 -58.51 -52.36 -8.30
CA LEU A 14 -58.47 -53.75 -7.79
C LEU A 14 -57.93 -54.62 -8.95
N GLY A 15 -56.73 -55.19 -8.92
CA GLY A 15 -56.32 -56.36 -8.11
C GLY A 15 -56.56 -57.63 -8.93
N VAL A 16 -55.53 -58.47 -9.19
CA VAL A 16 -55.48 -59.84 -9.81
C VAL A 16 -54.10 -59.98 -10.53
N ILE A 17 -53.28 -61.04 -10.51
CA ILE A 17 -53.28 -62.42 -9.97
C ILE A 17 -51.81 -62.92 -9.91
N GLU A 18 -51.60 -63.90 -9.03
CA GLU A 18 -50.43 -64.76 -8.76
C GLU A 18 -49.81 -65.49 -9.97
N ASN A 19 -48.54 -65.92 -9.82
CA ASN A 19 -47.97 -67.18 -10.32
C ASN A 19 -46.67 -67.45 -9.52
N GLN A 20 -46.69 -68.31 -8.50
CA GLN A 20 -46.41 -69.77 -8.56
C GLN A 20 -44.98 -70.14 -9.02
N SER A 21 -44.28 -70.86 -8.11
CA SER A 21 -43.46 -72.08 -8.37
C SER A 21 -41.91 -72.05 -8.37
N TYR A 22 -41.35 -72.52 -7.25
CA TYR A 22 -40.35 -73.61 -7.07
C TYR A 22 -38.81 -73.41 -6.89
N SER A 23 -38.30 -74.21 -5.92
CA SER A 23 -36.94 -74.76 -5.65
C SER A 23 -35.99 -73.94 -4.74
N GLN A 24 -35.76 -74.27 -3.45
CA GLN A 24 -35.11 -75.42 -2.77
C GLN A 24 -33.55 -75.44 -2.77
N ILE A 25 -32.92 -74.72 -1.79
CA ILE A 25 -31.91 -75.11 -0.75
C ILE A 25 -30.54 -75.74 -1.20
N PRO A 26 -29.36 -75.65 -0.48
CA PRO A 26 -29.01 -74.99 0.82
C PRO A 26 -27.73 -74.10 0.85
N GLN A 27 -27.63 -73.30 1.92
CA GLN A 27 -26.39 -72.76 2.52
C GLN A 27 -25.68 -73.84 3.39
N PRO A 28 -24.34 -73.88 3.47
CA PRO A 28 -23.65 -74.69 4.47
C PRO A 28 -23.45 -73.94 5.80
N SER A 29 -23.71 -74.64 6.91
CA SER A 29 -23.34 -74.22 8.27
C SER A 29 -22.59 -75.35 8.98
N SER A 30 -21.56 -75.01 9.76
CA SER A 30 -21.13 -75.68 11.01
C SER A 30 -20.09 -74.77 11.71
N VAL A 31 -20.33 -74.18 12.90
CA VAL A 31 -20.41 -74.75 14.28
C VAL A 31 -18.97 -74.95 14.84
N MET A 32 -18.48 -74.45 16.00
CA MET A 32 -18.92 -74.32 17.41
C MET A 32 -18.27 -73.06 18.06
N LYS A 33 -18.71 -72.45 19.18
CA LYS A 33 -18.81 -73.02 20.55
C LYS A 33 -19.58 -72.08 21.52
N LYS A 34 -20.42 -72.68 22.36
CA LYS A 34 -21.13 -72.16 23.56
C LYS A 34 -20.17 -71.61 24.62
N VAL A 35 -20.64 -70.69 25.49
CA VAL A 35 -20.93 -70.90 26.93
C VAL A 35 -21.93 -69.84 27.46
N MET A 36 -22.75 -70.29 28.43
CA MET A 36 -23.80 -69.70 29.26
C MET A 36 -23.56 -68.27 29.78
N GLY A 37 -24.59 -67.42 29.97
CA GLY A 37 -25.64 -67.47 31.01
C GLY A 37 -25.25 -66.47 32.12
N VAL A 38 -26.06 -65.49 32.52
CA VAL A 38 -27.18 -65.63 33.48
C VAL A 38 -27.78 -64.23 33.72
N ARG A 39 -29.11 -64.21 33.93
CA ARG A 39 -30.00 -63.26 34.66
C ARG A 39 -29.47 -61.86 35.02
N GLY A 40 -30.26 -60.80 34.91
CA GLY A 40 -31.71 -60.73 34.82
C GLY A 40 -32.27 -59.79 35.90
N GLN A 41 -33.23 -58.97 35.46
CA GLN A 41 -34.28 -58.30 36.23
C GLN A 41 -33.89 -57.16 37.18
N VAL A 42 -34.70 -56.12 37.40
CA VAL A 42 -35.83 -55.39 36.77
C VAL A 42 -36.31 -54.42 37.87
N VAL A 43 -37.16 -53.46 37.50
CA VAL A 43 -37.94 -52.50 38.32
C VAL A 43 -37.20 -51.16 38.50
N ALA A 44 -37.44 -50.14 37.65
CA ALA A 44 -38.62 -49.25 37.58
C ALA A 44 -38.82 -48.50 38.92
N SER A 45 -39.13 -47.22 39.05
CA SER A 45 -39.56 -46.06 38.25
C SER A 45 -39.45 -44.92 39.29
N ASP A 46 -39.19 -43.66 39.02
CA ASP A 46 -39.98 -42.69 38.26
C ASP A 46 -39.42 -41.30 38.65
N GLY A 47 -39.65 -40.27 37.82
CA GLY A 47 -39.71 -38.88 38.33
C GLY A 47 -38.53 -37.92 38.04
N LEU A 48 -38.67 -37.21 36.91
CA LEU A 48 -38.67 -35.74 36.78
C LEU A 48 -37.50 -34.85 37.26
N ASN A 49 -37.13 -33.96 36.32
CA ASN A 49 -36.57 -32.61 36.44
C ASN A 49 -35.07 -32.41 36.74
N GLY A 50 -34.45 -31.62 35.86
CA GLY A 50 -33.60 -30.51 36.31
C GLY A 50 -32.16 -30.51 35.82
N GLN A 51 -31.92 -29.67 34.80
CA GLN A 51 -30.77 -28.76 34.69
C GLN A 51 -29.36 -29.27 34.37
N THR A 52 -28.84 -28.63 33.31
CA THR A 52 -27.48 -28.07 33.15
C THR A 52 -26.30 -28.98 32.88
N GLY A 53 -25.46 -28.53 31.93
CA GLY A 53 -24.02 -28.62 32.11
C GLY A 53 -23.26 -29.54 31.16
N THR A 54 -23.20 -29.14 29.90
CA THR A 54 -22.00 -29.06 29.06
C THR A 54 -20.69 -29.75 29.51
N LEU A 55 -20.20 -30.56 28.56
CA LEU A 55 -18.88 -30.50 27.92
C LEU A 55 -17.65 -31.08 28.62
N ILE A 56 -17.31 -32.25 28.06
CA ILE A 56 -15.99 -32.79 27.77
C ILE A 56 -14.98 -31.71 27.35
N GLY A 57 -13.82 -31.76 28.01
CA GLY A 57 -12.62 -31.06 27.61
C GLY A 57 -11.98 -31.61 26.33
N GLN A 58 -11.41 -30.66 25.60
CA GLN A 58 -10.13 -30.74 24.87
C GLN A 58 -9.65 -32.13 24.43
N ASN A 59 -9.53 -32.33 23.11
CA ASN A 59 -8.22 -32.57 22.51
C ASN A 59 -8.22 -32.63 20.97
N ARG A 60 -7.02 -32.32 20.40
CA ARG A 60 -6.42 -32.86 19.14
C ARG A 60 -6.89 -32.27 17.79
N VAL A 61 -6.12 -32.19 16.69
CA VAL A 61 -4.74 -32.58 16.27
C VAL A 61 -4.56 -32.13 14.80
N PHE A 62 -3.35 -31.66 14.47
CA PHE A 62 -2.56 -31.81 13.22
C PHE A 62 -3.13 -31.77 11.78
N GLN A 63 -2.20 -31.32 10.92
CA GLN A 63 -1.86 -31.84 9.57
C GLN A 63 -2.75 -31.38 8.42
N ARG A 64 -2.27 -31.18 7.19
CA ARG A 64 -0.96 -31.06 6.52
C ARG A 64 -1.34 -30.97 5.04
N SER A 65 -0.53 -30.28 4.24
CA SER A 65 -0.18 -30.70 2.86
C SER A 65 -1.33 -30.68 1.82
N SER A 66 -1.14 -30.49 0.52
CA SER A 66 -0.04 -30.14 -0.38
C SER A 66 -0.63 -30.26 -1.79
N SER A 67 0.13 -29.76 -2.78
CA SER A 67 0.11 -30.21 -4.18
C SER A 67 -0.99 -29.62 -5.07
N SER A 68 -0.77 -29.28 -6.34
CA SER A 68 0.44 -29.24 -7.18
C SER A 68 0.01 -28.90 -8.61
N GLY A 69 0.90 -28.25 -9.36
CA GLY A 69 1.00 -28.34 -10.83
C GLY A 69 0.07 -27.38 -11.58
N ASN A 70 0.40 -26.83 -12.74
CA ASN A 70 1.50 -27.00 -13.71
C ASN A 70 1.19 -25.90 -14.78
N PHE A 71 2.06 -25.33 -15.63
CA PHE A 71 3.50 -25.40 -15.92
C PHE A 71 3.80 -24.41 -17.09
N VAL A 72 5.07 -23.92 -17.21
CA VAL A 72 5.82 -23.48 -18.44
C VAL A 72 5.53 -22.07 -19.04
N GLU A 73 6.49 -21.20 -19.43
CA GLU A 73 7.96 -21.12 -19.59
C GLU A 73 8.34 -19.60 -19.69
N GLY A 74 9.57 -19.09 -19.58
CA GLY A 74 10.91 -19.66 -19.63
C GLY A 74 11.96 -18.57 -19.91
N VAL A 75 13.20 -18.83 -19.52
CA VAL A 75 14.38 -17.95 -19.42
C VAL A 75 15.44 -18.35 -20.46
N HIS A 76 16.13 -17.35 -21.04
CA HIS A 76 17.52 -17.29 -21.55
C HIS A 76 18.15 -18.29 -22.58
N MET A 77 18.86 -17.66 -23.53
CA MET A 77 20.16 -17.97 -24.21
C MET A 77 20.75 -19.40 -24.27
N VAL A 78 21.28 -19.79 -25.46
CA VAL A 78 22.74 -19.89 -25.81
C VAL A 78 22.99 -20.70 -27.12
N ASN A 79 23.81 -20.12 -28.02
CA ASN A 79 24.69 -20.65 -29.09
C ASN A 79 24.19 -21.43 -30.33
N GLY A 80 24.65 -20.95 -31.51
CA GLY A 80 25.39 -21.82 -32.45
C GLY A 80 25.03 -21.80 -33.96
N VAL A 81 25.70 -20.92 -34.72
CA VAL A 81 26.34 -21.18 -36.04
C VAL A 81 25.49 -21.52 -37.31
N GLN A 82 25.57 -20.57 -38.26
CA GLN A 82 25.62 -20.63 -39.74
C GLN A 82 24.39 -20.78 -40.67
N LYS A 83 24.33 -19.75 -41.55
CA LYS A 83 24.06 -19.71 -43.00
C LYS A 83 22.61 -19.58 -43.51
N ASP A 84 22.37 -18.36 -44.04
CA ASP A 84 21.63 -17.91 -45.24
C ASP A 84 20.82 -18.98 -46.02
N VAL A 85 19.66 -18.71 -46.64
CA VAL A 85 19.36 -17.73 -47.70
C VAL A 85 17.82 -17.74 -47.95
N PHE A 86 17.28 -16.63 -48.47
CA PHE A 86 16.01 -16.49 -49.24
C PHE A 86 14.68 -16.60 -48.46
N ARG A 87 13.57 -15.95 -48.81
CA ARG A 87 13.19 -14.74 -49.58
C ARG A 87 11.66 -14.66 -49.43
N ASN A 88 11.14 -13.45 -49.22
CA ASN A 88 9.84 -12.94 -49.69
C ASN A 88 8.48 -13.52 -49.24
N SER A 89 7.66 -12.54 -48.80
CA SER A 89 6.25 -12.29 -49.18
C SER A 89 5.12 -12.95 -48.39
N ARG A 90 4.40 -12.12 -47.60
CA ARG A 90 2.94 -11.84 -47.65
C ARG A 90 2.58 -10.86 -46.52
N GLN A 91 2.29 -9.59 -46.83
CA GLN A 91 0.95 -9.00 -47.00
C GLN A 91 0.05 -8.99 -45.75
N SER A 92 0.01 -7.79 -45.13
CA SER A 92 -1.12 -7.03 -44.55
C SER A 92 -2.39 -7.74 -44.05
N LEU A 93 -2.87 -7.32 -42.86
CA LEU A 93 -4.17 -6.65 -42.63
C LEU A 93 -4.22 -6.04 -41.20
N ALA A 94 -5.05 -5.00 -41.05
CA ALA A 94 -5.21 -4.01 -39.95
C ALA A 94 -5.55 -4.60 -38.54
N LEU A 95 -5.69 -3.87 -37.41
CA LEU A 95 -6.20 -2.52 -37.11
C LEU A 95 -5.92 -2.12 -35.64
N SER A 96 -5.78 -0.80 -35.39
CA SER A 96 -6.02 -0.02 -34.14
C SER A 96 -5.42 -0.45 -32.79
N SER A 97 -4.62 0.43 -32.17
CA SER A 97 -5.06 1.32 -31.08
C SER A 97 -3.88 1.78 -30.21
N ALA A 98 -3.82 3.09 -30.00
CA ALA A 98 -3.36 3.82 -28.82
C ALA A 98 -2.11 3.39 -27.99
N ARG A 99 -1.17 4.34 -27.96
CA ARG A 99 -0.50 4.93 -26.77
C ARG A 99 0.69 4.22 -26.09
N ARG A 100 1.76 5.04 -25.94
CA ARG A 100 2.81 5.07 -24.89
C ARG A 100 3.81 3.89 -24.92
N SER A 101 5.10 4.01 -24.59
CA SER A 101 6.01 5.11 -24.25
C SER A 101 7.42 4.50 -24.14
N SER A 102 8.43 5.27 -24.57
CA SER A 102 9.81 5.37 -24.07
C SER A 102 10.51 4.15 -23.44
N VAL A 103 11.56 3.68 -24.12
CA VAL A 103 12.72 2.99 -23.51
C VAL A 103 13.85 4.01 -23.38
N TYR A 104 14.33 4.21 -22.15
CA TYR A 104 15.64 4.81 -21.87
C TYR A 104 16.65 3.69 -21.55
N THR A 105 17.76 3.67 -22.28
CA THR A 105 19.08 3.10 -21.88
C THR A 105 20.11 3.94 -22.67
N SER A 106 21.31 4.30 -22.24
CA SER A 106 22.12 4.11 -21.04
C SER A 106 23.31 5.07 -21.18
N GLY A 107 23.85 5.63 -20.09
CA GLY A 107 25.11 6.40 -20.14
C GLY A 107 25.37 7.29 -18.92
N ARG A 108 26.01 6.73 -17.88
CA ARG A 108 26.70 7.45 -16.78
C ARG A 108 27.94 8.23 -17.31
N PRO A 109 28.55 9.21 -16.60
CA PRO A 109 28.68 9.29 -15.14
C PRO A 109 28.63 10.68 -14.44
N SER A 110 28.41 10.63 -13.13
CA SER A 110 28.91 11.49 -12.02
C SER A 110 28.96 13.02 -12.14
N ASN A 111 28.12 13.74 -11.38
CA ASN A 111 28.59 14.62 -10.29
C ASN A 111 27.45 15.11 -9.37
N ILE A 112 27.77 15.11 -8.06
CA ILE A 112 27.33 15.97 -6.93
C ILE A 112 26.03 16.78 -7.04
N GLY A 113 25.20 16.63 -6.01
CA GLY A 113 23.93 17.30 -5.84
C GLY A 113 24.00 18.82 -5.66
N PHE A 114 22.98 19.46 -6.20
CA PHE A 114 22.42 20.71 -5.70
C PHE A 114 20.95 20.74 -6.08
N LEU A 115 20.10 21.17 -5.15
CA LEU A 115 18.66 21.36 -5.32
C LEU A 115 18.36 22.11 -6.64
N SER A 116 17.81 21.41 -7.63
CA SER A 116 17.25 22.04 -8.81
C SER A 116 15.78 22.32 -8.53
N GLN A 117 15.49 23.55 -8.10
CA GLN A 117 14.33 24.24 -8.69
C GLN A 117 14.46 24.06 -10.20
N VAL A 118 13.37 23.66 -10.85
CA VAL A 118 13.30 23.62 -12.31
C VAL A 118 13.29 25.08 -12.76
N ALA A 119 14.47 25.70 -12.86
CA ALA A 119 14.61 26.92 -13.62
C ALA A 119 14.30 26.51 -15.07
N SER A 120 13.08 26.82 -15.51
CA SER A 120 12.69 26.78 -16.90
C SER A 120 13.78 27.48 -17.71
N GLN A 121 14.69 26.71 -18.32
CA GLN A 121 15.64 27.28 -19.26
C GLN A 121 14.79 27.79 -20.42
N VAL A 122 14.54 29.11 -20.42
CA VAL A 122 13.85 29.78 -21.51
C VAL A 122 14.64 29.42 -22.77
N PRO A 123 14.02 28.75 -23.76
CA PRO A 123 14.73 28.39 -24.97
C PRO A 123 15.31 29.67 -25.59
N SER A 124 16.61 29.65 -25.94
CA SER A 124 17.32 30.81 -26.50
C SER A 124 16.66 31.37 -27.77
N LYS A 125 15.75 30.62 -28.37
CA LYS A 125 14.97 30.99 -29.55
C LYS A 125 13.48 30.80 -29.27
N ASP A 126 12.67 31.75 -29.71
CA ASP A 126 11.21 31.66 -29.61
C ASP A 126 10.70 30.41 -30.36
N PRO A 127 10.05 29.45 -29.67
CA PRO A 127 9.54 28.22 -30.28
C PRO A 127 8.28 28.48 -31.11
N ARG A 128 7.64 29.65 -30.96
CA ARG A 128 6.44 30.00 -31.71
C ARG A 128 6.80 30.29 -33.16
N PRO A 129 6.00 29.83 -34.14
CA PRO A 129 6.25 30.11 -35.55
C PRO A 129 5.83 31.55 -35.89
N ILE A 130 6.46 32.55 -35.28
CA ILE A 130 6.05 33.96 -35.37
C ILE A 130 6.04 34.50 -36.80
N ARG A 131 6.87 33.94 -37.70
CA ARG A 131 6.94 34.32 -39.11
C ARG A 131 5.91 33.62 -40.00
N ASP A 132 5.24 32.58 -39.49
CA ASP A 132 4.21 31.88 -40.24
C ASP A 132 2.93 32.71 -40.34
N LYS A 133 2.36 32.80 -41.54
CA LYS A 133 1.18 33.64 -41.81
C LYS A 133 -0.08 33.07 -41.16
N GLN A 134 -0.21 31.75 -41.07
CA GLN A 134 -1.39 31.15 -40.44
C GLN A 134 -1.38 31.40 -38.93
N TYR A 135 -0.22 31.24 -38.29
CA TYR A 135 -0.04 31.61 -36.88
C TYR A 135 -0.33 33.09 -36.60
N GLN A 136 0.15 34.01 -37.44
CA GLN A 136 -0.16 35.44 -37.29
C GLN A 136 -1.67 35.72 -37.41
N LEU A 137 -2.36 35.09 -38.36
CA LEU A 137 -3.81 35.24 -38.51
C LEU A 137 -4.58 34.74 -37.28
N MET A 138 -4.18 33.59 -36.73
CA MET A 138 -4.73 33.05 -35.49
C MET A 138 -4.55 34.04 -34.33
N CYS A 139 -3.34 34.59 -34.18
CA CYS A 139 -3.06 35.58 -33.13
C CYS A 139 -3.95 36.82 -33.27
N ILE A 140 -4.11 37.33 -34.50
CA ILE A 140 -4.98 38.48 -34.79
C ILE A 140 -6.43 38.18 -34.41
N HIS A 141 -6.95 37.00 -34.78
CA HIS A 141 -8.31 36.60 -34.45
C HIS A 141 -8.55 36.48 -32.94
N SER A 142 -7.61 35.84 -32.21
CA SER A 142 -7.69 35.71 -30.75
C SER A 142 -7.69 37.08 -30.06
N ILE A 143 -6.75 37.96 -30.42
CA ILE A 143 -6.67 39.31 -29.86
C ILE A 143 -7.96 40.11 -30.15
N LEU A 144 -8.47 40.06 -31.38
CA LEU A 144 -9.70 40.78 -31.75
C LEU A 144 -10.93 40.25 -31.00
N ALA A 145 -11.05 38.94 -30.84
CA ALA A 145 -12.13 38.31 -30.09
C ALA A 145 -12.10 38.77 -28.63
N TYR A 146 -10.93 38.71 -27.99
CA TYR A 146 -10.78 39.16 -26.60
C TYR A 146 -11.10 40.66 -26.45
N LEU A 147 -10.50 41.53 -27.27
CA LEU A 147 -10.73 42.98 -27.20
C LEU A 147 -12.21 43.35 -27.42
N SER A 148 -12.91 42.63 -28.30
CA SER A 148 -14.34 42.85 -28.55
C SER A 148 -15.20 42.44 -27.35
N SER A 149 -14.88 41.31 -26.72
CA SER A 149 -15.63 40.80 -25.56
C SER A 149 -15.42 41.61 -24.28
N SER A 150 -14.27 42.25 -24.14
CA SER A 150 -13.81 42.89 -22.91
C SER A 150 -14.05 44.41 -22.85
N GLY A 151 -14.72 44.96 -23.87
CA GLY A 151 -15.15 46.36 -23.94
C GLY A 151 -14.08 47.34 -24.43
N PHE A 152 -13.20 46.92 -25.34
CA PHE A 152 -12.18 47.82 -25.90
C PHE A 152 -12.84 49.01 -26.66
N PRO A 153 -12.47 50.28 -26.37
CA PRO A 153 -13.20 51.45 -26.89
C PRO A 153 -13.15 51.67 -28.40
N GLN A 154 -12.17 51.10 -29.11
CA GLN A 154 -11.96 51.34 -30.55
C GLN A 154 -12.35 50.10 -31.36
N VAL A 155 -13.09 50.29 -32.44
CA VAL A 155 -13.44 49.19 -33.36
C VAL A 155 -12.21 48.81 -34.17
N LEU A 156 -11.65 47.64 -33.90
CA LEU A 156 -10.50 47.09 -34.60
C LEU A 156 -10.96 46.07 -35.66
N THR A 157 -10.35 46.10 -36.84
CA THR A 157 -10.59 45.13 -37.91
C THR A 157 -9.37 44.23 -38.12
N GLN A 158 -9.55 43.05 -38.72
CA GLN A 158 -8.43 42.17 -39.07
C GLN A 158 -7.35 42.88 -39.90
N LYS A 159 -7.73 43.83 -40.77
CA LYS A 159 -6.77 44.63 -41.55
C LYS A 159 -5.97 45.60 -40.69
N SER A 160 -6.56 46.18 -39.65
CA SER A 160 -5.86 47.12 -38.74
C SER A 160 -4.74 46.47 -37.94
N LEU A 161 -4.83 45.16 -37.64
CA LEU A 161 -3.78 44.41 -36.92
C LEU A 161 -2.79 43.69 -37.85
N GLN A 162 -2.94 43.78 -39.18
CA GLN A 162 -1.92 43.27 -40.11
C GLN A 162 -0.71 44.20 -40.21
N GLN A 163 -0.93 45.51 -40.14
CA GLN A 163 0.09 46.56 -40.13
C GLN A 163 -0.37 47.73 -39.25
N PRO A 164 -0.32 47.58 -37.90
CA PRO A 164 -0.81 48.62 -37.02
C PRO A 164 0.16 49.80 -36.94
N THR A 165 -0.39 50.97 -36.62
CA THR A 165 0.43 52.13 -36.29
C THR A 165 1.03 51.99 -34.89
N GLN A 166 2.11 52.73 -34.60
CA GLN A 166 2.67 52.78 -33.25
C GLN A 166 1.62 53.19 -32.22
N LYS A 167 0.75 54.14 -32.55
CA LYS A 167 -0.33 54.60 -31.67
C LYS A 167 -1.35 53.51 -31.35
N ASP A 168 -1.75 52.73 -32.36
CA ASP A 168 -2.72 51.64 -32.17
C ASP A 168 -2.12 50.54 -31.29
N PHE A 169 -0.86 50.15 -31.54
CA PHE A 169 -0.15 49.19 -30.70
C PHE A 169 -0.06 49.66 -29.25
N MET A 170 0.35 50.91 -29.01
CA MET A 170 0.48 51.44 -27.64
C MET A 170 -0.86 51.49 -26.92
N THR A 171 -1.94 51.79 -27.63
CA THR A 171 -3.30 51.81 -27.07
C THR A 171 -3.77 50.41 -26.68
N ILE A 172 -3.54 49.42 -27.54
CA ILE A 172 -3.86 48.01 -27.27
C ILE A 172 -3.01 47.49 -26.10
N PHE A 173 -1.70 47.73 -26.11
CA PHE A 173 -0.79 47.31 -25.04
C PHE A 173 -1.19 47.90 -23.70
N LYS A 174 -1.42 49.22 -23.64
CA LYS A 174 -1.85 49.91 -22.43
C LYS A 174 -3.13 49.28 -21.88
N TRP A 175 -4.12 49.06 -22.74
CA TRP A 175 -5.39 48.49 -22.34
C TRP A 175 -5.24 47.07 -21.80
N LEU A 176 -4.47 46.21 -22.47
CA LEU A 176 -4.18 44.84 -22.00
C LEU A 176 -3.44 44.84 -20.67
N TYR A 177 -2.48 45.75 -20.50
CA TYR A 177 -1.72 45.85 -19.25
C TYR A 177 -2.62 46.26 -18.07
N HIS A 178 -3.57 47.19 -18.27
CA HIS A 178 -4.51 47.59 -17.21
C HIS A 178 -5.50 46.48 -16.83
N LYS A 179 -5.71 45.47 -17.68
CA LYS A 179 -6.47 44.27 -17.29
C LYS A 179 -5.71 43.39 -16.29
N LEU A 180 -4.39 43.46 -16.29
CA LEU A 180 -3.52 42.74 -15.34
C LEU A 180 -3.25 43.57 -14.09
N ASP A 181 -2.97 44.87 -14.27
CA ASP A 181 -2.72 45.80 -13.18
C ASP A 181 -3.54 47.10 -13.37
N PRO A 182 -4.75 47.16 -12.78
CA PRO A 182 -5.63 48.32 -12.91
C PRO A 182 -5.05 49.63 -12.35
N ASN A 183 -4.09 49.54 -11.41
CA ASN A 183 -3.55 50.70 -10.70
C ASN A 183 -2.25 51.23 -11.32
N TYR A 184 -1.73 50.58 -12.37
CA TYR A 184 -0.48 50.99 -13.00
C TYR A 184 -0.62 52.32 -13.78
N GLN A 185 0.24 53.28 -13.46
CA GLN A 185 0.27 54.58 -14.13
C GLN A 185 1.46 54.68 -15.10
N PHE A 186 1.17 54.97 -16.37
CA PHE A 186 2.17 55.19 -17.40
C PHE A 186 2.69 56.63 -17.36
N VAL A 187 3.89 56.86 -16.82
CA VAL A 187 4.47 58.19 -16.53
C VAL A 187 5.65 58.54 -17.45
N LYS A 188 6.49 57.55 -17.80
CA LYS A 188 7.63 57.67 -18.69
C LYS A 188 7.21 57.55 -20.16
N LYS A 189 8.18 57.64 -21.07
CA LYS A 189 7.96 57.40 -22.49
C LYS A 189 7.45 55.97 -22.71
N MET A 190 6.39 55.83 -23.49
CA MET A 190 5.71 54.55 -23.73
C MET A 190 6.66 53.45 -24.22
N ASP A 191 7.64 53.75 -25.07
CA ASP A 191 8.59 52.75 -25.56
C ASP A 191 9.47 52.15 -24.45
N ASP A 192 9.78 52.92 -23.41
CA ASP A 192 10.56 52.45 -22.25
C ASP A 192 9.69 51.68 -21.27
N GLU A 193 8.46 52.14 -21.10
CA GLU A 193 7.46 51.51 -20.25
C GLU A 193 7.09 50.12 -20.74
N VAL A 194 6.86 49.94 -22.05
CA VAL A 194 6.54 48.63 -22.63
C VAL A 194 7.60 47.59 -22.27
N ILE A 195 8.89 47.94 -22.39
CA ILE A 195 10.01 47.03 -22.06
C ILE A 195 10.01 46.69 -20.56
N ILE A 196 9.79 47.67 -19.69
CA ILE A 196 9.73 47.46 -18.24
C ILE A 196 8.54 46.55 -17.89
N CYS A 197 7.36 46.85 -18.42
CA CYS A 197 6.13 46.10 -18.22
C CYS A 197 6.29 44.63 -18.59
N ILE A 198 6.81 44.31 -19.79
CA ILE A 198 6.95 42.91 -20.23
C ILE A 198 8.06 42.17 -19.48
N LYS A 199 9.11 42.87 -19.02
CA LYS A 199 10.12 42.29 -18.13
C LYS A 199 9.54 41.96 -16.76
N ASN A 200 8.68 42.83 -16.22
CA ASN A 200 7.99 42.61 -14.95
C ASN A 200 6.98 41.45 -15.05
N LEU A 201 6.26 41.35 -16.16
CA LEU A 201 5.40 40.20 -16.47
C LEU A 201 6.18 38.91 -16.78
N LYS A 202 7.51 38.93 -16.73
CA LYS A 202 8.39 37.80 -17.03
C LYS A 202 8.14 37.21 -18.43
N TYR A 203 7.83 38.06 -19.40
CA TYR A 203 7.67 37.64 -20.78
C TYR A 203 8.97 36.97 -21.27
N PRO A 204 8.93 35.70 -21.71
CA PRO A 204 10.15 34.92 -21.96
C PRO A 204 11.11 35.52 -23.01
N PHE A 205 10.57 36.30 -23.95
CA PHE A 205 11.36 36.89 -25.05
C PHE A 205 11.53 38.41 -24.90
N ALA A 206 11.42 38.94 -23.69
CA ALA A 206 11.55 40.38 -23.42
C ALA A 206 12.89 40.97 -23.87
N ASP A 207 13.99 40.23 -23.73
CA ASP A 207 15.33 40.70 -24.13
C ASP A 207 15.54 40.74 -25.66
N GLN A 208 14.66 40.10 -26.43
CA GLN A 208 14.69 40.13 -27.90
C GLN A 208 13.94 41.35 -28.46
N ILE A 209 13.23 42.09 -27.60
CA ILE A 209 12.46 43.28 -27.97
C ILE A 209 13.28 44.53 -27.68
N SER A 210 13.67 45.24 -28.74
CA SER A 210 14.45 46.48 -28.63
C SER A 210 13.56 47.73 -28.74
N ARG A 211 14.03 48.86 -28.19
CA ARG A 211 13.36 50.17 -28.33
C ARG A 211 13.15 50.55 -29.81
N SER A 212 14.09 50.23 -30.69
CA SER A 212 13.96 50.50 -32.14
C SER A 212 12.82 49.72 -32.80
N GLN A 213 12.56 48.49 -32.35
CA GLN A 213 11.43 47.69 -32.84
C GLN A 213 10.08 48.25 -32.38
N LEU A 214 10.03 48.87 -31.19
CA LEU A 214 8.81 49.53 -30.67
C LEU A 214 8.50 50.85 -31.38
N ILE A 215 9.53 51.62 -31.76
CA ILE A 215 9.36 52.83 -32.58
C ILE A 215 8.81 52.47 -33.98
N ALA A 216 9.29 51.37 -34.56
CA ALA A 216 8.89 50.88 -35.88
C ALA A 216 8.04 49.59 -35.79
N VAL A 217 7.02 49.60 -34.92
CA VAL A 217 6.25 48.39 -34.56
C VAL A 217 5.56 47.71 -35.75
N GLY A 218 5.05 48.49 -36.71
CA GLY A 218 4.32 48.00 -37.88
C GLY A 218 5.22 47.51 -39.03
N SER A 219 6.55 47.50 -38.84
CA SER A 219 7.47 47.01 -39.88
C SER A 219 7.38 45.49 -40.04
N PRO A 220 7.56 44.95 -41.27
CA PRO A 220 7.43 43.50 -41.52
C PRO A 220 8.37 42.60 -40.68
N HIS A 221 9.46 43.16 -40.17
CA HIS A 221 10.44 42.44 -39.35
C HIS A 221 10.15 42.53 -37.84
N SER A 222 9.54 43.60 -37.36
CA SER A 222 9.25 43.82 -35.93
C SER A 222 7.85 43.36 -35.53
N TRP A 223 6.86 43.54 -36.41
CA TRP A 223 5.45 43.24 -36.11
C TRP A 223 5.18 41.81 -35.65
N PRO A 224 5.78 40.75 -36.25
CA PRO A 224 5.57 39.37 -35.81
C PRO A 224 5.88 39.11 -34.33
N SER A 225 6.93 39.74 -33.80
CA SER A 225 7.32 39.62 -32.39
C SER A 225 6.31 40.31 -31.47
N MET A 226 5.89 41.52 -31.86
CA MET A 226 4.95 42.36 -31.11
C MET A 226 3.54 41.76 -31.08
N LEU A 227 3.09 41.23 -32.21
CA LEU A 227 1.82 40.51 -32.31
C LEU A 227 1.80 39.27 -31.40
N SER A 228 2.88 38.50 -31.40
CA SER A 228 3.01 37.31 -30.55
C SER A 228 3.08 37.66 -29.07
N MET A 229 3.66 38.81 -28.73
CA MET A 229 3.68 39.35 -27.37
C MET A 229 2.28 39.77 -26.91
N LEU A 230 1.52 40.52 -27.73
CA LEU A 230 0.14 40.90 -27.42
C LEU A 230 -0.77 39.67 -27.28
N HIS A 231 -0.61 38.69 -28.17
CA HIS A 231 -1.34 37.42 -28.08
C HIS A 231 -1.04 36.69 -26.77
N TRP A 232 0.24 36.64 -26.38
CA TRP A 232 0.64 36.05 -25.10
C TRP A 232 0.02 36.79 -23.91
N MET A 233 -0.04 38.13 -23.94
CA MET A 233 -0.73 38.90 -22.90
C MET A 233 -2.23 38.56 -22.84
N VAL A 234 -2.90 38.42 -23.98
CA VAL A 234 -4.33 38.03 -24.04
C VAL A 234 -4.56 36.63 -23.45
N GLU A 235 -3.73 35.65 -23.82
CA GLU A 235 -3.81 34.30 -23.26
C GLU A 235 -3.55 34.31 -21.74
N MET A 236 -2.56 35.07 -21.28
CA MET A 236 -2.27 35.21 -19.86
C MET A 236 -3.44 35.85 -19.11
N ILE A 237 -4.03 36.93 -19.63
CA ILE A 237 -5.21 37.57 -19.02
C ILE A 237 -6.38 36.59 -18.96
N SER A 238 -6.66 35.89 -20.06
CA SER A 238 -7.74 34.91 -20.13
C SER A 238 -7.56 33.77 -19.12
N CYS A 239 -6.31 33.30 -18.92
CA CYS A 239 -6.00 32.33 -17.88
C CYS A 239 -6.22 32.89 -16.48
N THR A 240 -5.80 34.14 -16.21
CA THR A 240 -6.01 34.77 -14.90
C THR A 240 -7.48 35.00 -14.58
N GLU A 241 -8.30 35.41 -15.56
CA GLU A 241 -9.74 35.60 -15.39
C GLU A 241 -10.44 34.28 -15.06
N LYS A 242 -10.10 33.20 -15.76
CA LYS A 242 -10.62 31.85 -15.47
C LYS A 242 -10.21 31.34 -14.09
N LEU A 243 -9.00 31.64 -13.65
CA LEU A 243 -8.51 31.27 -12.32
C LEU A 243 -9.27 32.02 -11.22
N ILE A 244 -9.47 33.33 -11.38
CA ILE A 244 -10.24 34.17 -10.44
C ILE A 244 -11.70 33.70 -10.37
N ASN A 245 -12.30 33.34 -11.50
CA ASN A 245 -13.67 32.84 -11.57
C ASN A 245 -13.83 31.38 -11.09
N LYS A 246 -12.75 30.72 -10.63
CA LYS A 246 -12.72 29.32 -10.21
C LYS A 246 -13.19 28.34 -11.30
N GLU A 247 -13.04 28.70 -12.58
CA GLU A 247 -13.32 27.79 -13.72
C GLU A 247 -12.18 26.80 -13.96
N ILE A 248 -10.99 27.11 -13.44
CA ILE A 248 -9.84 26.21 -13.43
C ILE A 248 -9.77 25.62 -12.03
N ASP A 249 -10.07 24.33 -11.94
CA ASP A 249 -9.88 23.56 -10.73
C ASP A 249 -8.38 23.37 -10.52
N ILE A 250 -7.82 24.13 -9.57
CA ILE A 250 -6.47 23.91 -9.11
C ILE A 250 -6.60 22.67 -8.23
N ASP A 251 -6.13 21.53 -8.72
CA ASP A 251 -6.18 20.22 -8.07
C ASP A 251 -5.51 20.28 -6.68
N ASP A 252 -6.28 20.76 -5.72
CA ASP A 252 -5.88 21.00 -4.35
C ASP A 252 -6.13 19.69 -3.62
N ASN A 253 -5.24 18.72 -3.85
CA ASN A 253 -5.15 17.42 -3.17
C ASN A 253 -4.88 17.55 -1.65
N ASN A 254 -5.30 18.65 -1.03
CA ASN A 254 -5.11 18.93 0.37
C ASN A 254 -6.41 18.61 1.10
N ASP A 255 -6.35 17.60 1.97
CA ASP A 255 -7.31 17.27 3.04
C ASP A 255 -7.59 18.43 4.03
N ASN A 256 -7.14 19.65 3.72
CA ASN A 256 -7.16 20.83 4.58
C ASN A 256 -8.40 21.71 4.36
N ASP A 257 -9.56 21.10 4.07
CA ASP A 257 -10.84 21.84 4.00
C ASP A 257 -11.16 22.55 5.31
N ALA A 258 -10.78 21.98 6.45
CA ALA A 258 -10.92 22.63 7.76
C ALA A 258 -10.08 23.91 7.87
N GLU A 259 -8.86 23.92 7.30
CA GLU A 259 -8.04 25.12 7.26
C GLU A 259 -8.61 26.15 6.30
N LYS A 260 -9.18 25.75 5.15
CA LYS A 260 -9.84 26.67 4.22
C LYS A 260 -11.03 27.36 4.87
N ILE A 261 -11.87 26.61 5.58
CA ILE A 261 -13.01 27.14 6.33
C ILE A 261 -12.52 28.12 7.40
N PHE A 262 -11.46 27.76 8.15
CA PHE A 262 -10.88 28.64 9.16
C PHE A 262 -10.21 29.89 8.57
N PHE A 263 -9.53 29.79 7.44
CA PHE A 263 -8.92 30.92 6.74
C PHE A 263 -9.97 31.88 6.19
N ASP A 264 -11.12 31.38 5.73
CA ASP A 264 -12.24 32.24 5.31
C ASP A 264 -12.79 33.03 6.51
N TYR A 265 -12.99 32.35 7.66
CA TYR A 265 -13.32 33.00 8.93
C TYR A 265 -12.29 34.07 9.30
N LEU A 266 -11.00 33.73 9.33
CA LEU A 266 -9.93 34.67 9.66
C LEU A 266 -9.92 35.87 8.71
N THR A 267 -10.17 35.65 7.42
CA THR A 267 -10.20 36.73 6.42
C THR A 267 -11.35 37.69 6.68
N LYS A 268 -12.53 37.18 7.04
CA LYS A 268 -13.70 37.98 7.39
C LYS A 268 -13.50 38.71 8.73
N ALA A 269 -13.05 37.99 9.76
CA ALA A 269 -12.77 38.54 11.09
C ALA A 269 -11.71 39.64 11.03
N TYR A 270 -10.65 39.44 10.24
CA TYR A 270 -9.61 40.44 10.05
C TYR A 270 -10.12 41.72 9.36
N ARG A 271 -11.12 41.62 8.46
CA ARG A 271 -11.75 42.82 7.87
C ARG A 271 -12.53 43.62 8.91
N VAL A 272 -13.23 42.93 9.82
CA VAL A 272 -13.98 43.55 10.92
C VAL A 272 -13.01 44.23 11.89
N PHE A 273 -11.92 43.55 12.25
CA PHE A 273 -10.83 44.12 13.03
C PHE A 273 -10.22 45.37 12.37
N LEU A 274 -9.94 45.33 11.07
CA LEU A 274 -9.42 46.49 10.33
C LEU A 274 -10.42 47.66 10.25
N SER A 275 -11.72 47.39 10.40
CA SER A 275 -12.76 48.43 10.50
C SER A 275 -12.88 49.05 11.91
N GLY A 276 -12.10 48.54 12.87
CA GLY A 276 -12.06 49.03 14.25
C GLY A 276 -13.16 48.43 15.14
N ASP A 277 -13.74 47.31 14.71
CA ASP A 277 -14.75 46.57 15.46
C ASP A 277 -14.14 45.24 15.97
N ASP A 278 -14.51 44.84 17.18
CA ASP A 278 -14.01 43.66 17.89
C ASP A 278 -15.11 42.60 18.13
N ASP A 279 -16.31 42.78 17.56
CA ASP A 279 -17.37 41.77 17.59
C ASP A 279 -17.24 40.78 16.42
N PHE A 280 -16.87 39.53 16.75
CA PHE A 280 -16.73 38.45 15.77
C PHE A 280 -17.87 37.42 15.80
N SER A 281 -18.92 37.66 16.59
CA SER A 281 -19.97 36.67 16.90
C SER A 281 -20.71 36.15 15.66
N GLU A 282 -20.91 36.98 14.64
CA GLU A 282 -21.58 36.57 13.39
C GLU A 282 -20.71 35.59 12.58
N MET A 283 -19.41 35.84 12.53
CA MET A 283 -18.46 35.00 11.80
C MET A 283 -18.17 33.70 12.54
N GLU A 284 -18.18 33.72 13.89
CA GLU A 284 -18.09 32.50 14.69
C GLU A 284 -19.30 31.57 14.47
N LYS A 285 -20.51 32.12 14.35
CA LYS A 285 -21.70 31.33 14.00
C LYS A 285 -21.65 30.76 12.58
N GLU A 286 -21.14 31.53 11.63
CA GLU A 286 -20.92 31.06 10.26
C GLU A 286 -19.90 29.91 10.25
N LEU A 287 -18.82 30.03 11.04
CA LEU A 287 -17.81 29.00 11.21
C LEU A 287 -18.40 27.71 11.79
N GLU A 288 -19.19 27.81 12.86
CA GLU A 288 -19.90 26.68 13.48
C GLU A 288 -20.81 25.98 12.46
N HIS A 289 -21.58 26.74 11.69
CA HIS A 289 -22.48 26.21 10.68
C HIS A 289 -21.76 25.43 9.57
N GLU A 290 -20.65 25.96 9.06
CA GLU A 290 -19.85 25.29 8.02
C GLU A 290 -19.19 24.00 8.55
N PHE A 291 -18.74 23.98 9.81
CA PHE A 291 -18.24 22.76 10.44
C PHE A 291 -19.35 21.72 10.68
N ASP A 292 -20.53 22.14 11.11
CA ASP A 292 -21.67 21.24 11.29
C ASP A 292 -22.09 20.60 9.98
N LYS A 293 -22.20 21.39 8.91
CA LYS A 293 -22.50 20.87 7.57
C LYS A 293 -21.47 19.85 7.09
N ARG A 294 -20.18 20.11 7.30
CA ARG A 294 -19.11 19.16 6.99
C ARG A 294 -19.25 17.88 7.84
N ASN A 295 -19.54 18.03 9.13
CA ASN A 295 -19.72 16.89 10.03
C ASN A 295 -20.93 16.03 9.59
N GLU A 296 -22.03 16.63 9.14
CA GLU A 296 -23.18 15.91 8.59
C GLU A 296 -22.81 15.06 7.37
N GLU A 297 -22.00 15.60 6.45
CA GLU A 297 -21.51 14.84 5.29
C GLU A 297 -20.63 13.66 5.72
N ILE A 298 -19.72 13.87 6.66
CA ILE A 298 -18.86 12.81 7.21
C ILE A 298 -19.70 11.74 7.91
N LEU A 299 -20.68 12.13 8.73
CA LEU A 299 -21.56 11.21 9.44
C LEU A 299 -22.39 10.35 8.46
N SER A 300 -22.88 10.95 7.37
CA SER A 300 -23.58 10.21 6.31
C SER A 300 -22.68 9.17 5.62
N VAL A 301 -21.42 9.52 5.36
CA VAL A 301 -20.42 8.58 4.82
C VAL A 301 -20.13 7.46 5.80
N ILE A 302 -19.97 7.76 7.09
CA ILE A 302 -19.77 6.76 8.14
C ILE A 302 -20.97 5.80 8.20
N GLU A 303 -22.19 6.31 8.23
CA GLU A 303 -23.41 5.49 8.27
C GLU A 303 -23.51 4.56 7.04
N HIS A 304 -23.16 5.06 5.86
CA HIS A 304 -23.11 4.24 4.65
C HIS A 304 -22.07 3.12 4.77
N LEU A 305 -20.86 3.45 5.20
CA LEU A 305 -19.77 2.47 5.36
C LEU A 305 -20.09 1.43 6.44
N GLU A 306 -20.74 1.82 7.53
CA GLU A 306 -21.19 0.90 8.58
C GLU A 306 -22.22 -0.10 8.04
N LYS A 307 -23.23 0.37 7.27
CA LYS A 307 -24.21 -0.51 6.62
C LYS A 307 -23.56 -1.45 5.61
N GLU A 308 -22.62 -0.95 4.81
CA GLU A 308 -21.89 -1.77 3.85
C GLU A 308 -21.08 -2.86 4.57
N ASN A 309 -20.38 -2.50 5.65
CA ASN A 309 -19.61 -3.44 6.46
C ASN A 309 -20.49 -4.51 7.14
N GLU A 310 -21.68 -4.13 7.63
CA GLU A 310 -22.66 -5.07 8.17
C GLU A 310 -23.13 -6.05 7.08
N SER A 311 -23.49 -5.54 5.90
CA SER A 311 -23.92 -6.39 4.78
C SER A 311 -22.81 -7.35 4.32
N LEU A 312 -21.57 -6.89 4.26
CA LEU A 312 -20.41 -7.71 3.92
C LEU A 312 -20.17 -8.78 4.99
N SER A 313 -20.27 -8.42 6.27
CA SER A 313 -20.14 -9.36 7.39
C SER A 313 -21.21 -10.46 7.33
N GLU A 314 -22.46 -10.11 7.00
CA GLU A 314 -23.52 -11.10 6.78
C GLU A 314 -23.23 -12.01 5.57
N THR A 315 -22.75 -11.46 4.45
CA THR A 315 -22.39 -12.29 3.28
C THR A 315 -21.28 -13.27 3.61
N ILE A 316 -20.26 -12.85 4.38
CA ILE A 316 -19.16 -13.72 4.83
C ILE A 316 -19.70 -14.85 5.70
N LYS A 317 -20.59 -14.52 6.65
CA LYS A 317 -21.23 -15.52 7.51
C LYS A 317 -22.04 -16.54 6.72
N ASN A 318 -22.86 -16.08 5.77
CA ASN A 318 -23.65 -16.95 4.90
C ASN A 318 -22.76 -17.85 4.03
N ILE A 319 -21.64 -17.34 3.51
CA ILE A 319 -20.67 -18.13 2.75
C ILE A 319 -20.02 -19.18 3.66
N ALA A 320 -19.60 -18.82 4.87
CA ALA A 320 -19.03 -19.76 5.84
C ALA A 320 -20.00 -20.89 6.20
N GLU A 321 -21.27 -20.58 6.42
CA GLU A 321 -22.33 -21.57 6.64
C GLU A 321 -22.53 -22.46 5.41
N SER A 322 -22.51 -21.90 4.20
CA SER A 322 -22.63 -22.67 2.95
C SER A 322 -21.42 -23.56 2.66
N MET A 323 -20.21 -23.18 3.08
CA MET A 323 -19.01 -24.02 2.97
C MET A 323 -19.16 -25.30 3.79
N SER A 324 -19.81 -25.24 4.96
CA SER A 324 -20.10 -26.44 5.75
C SER A 324 -21.03 -27.43 5.01
N SER A 325 -21.96 -26.90 4.19
CA SER A 325 -22.82 -27.72 3.32
C SER A 325 -22.05 -28.34 2.16
N ILE A 326 -21.11 -27.61 1.56
CA ILE A 326 -20.21 -28.12 0.51
C ILE A 326 -19.36 -29.28 1.04
N GLU A 327 -18.85 -29.19 2.26
CA GLU A 327 -18.09 -30.31 2.86
C GLU A 327 -18.94 -31.57 3.05
N ILE A 328 -20.23 -31.41 3.40
CA ILE A 328 -21.17 -32.53 3.52
C ILE A 328 -21.38 -33.16 2.13
N LEU A 329 -21.60 -32.35 1.10
CA LEU A 329 -21.77 -32.82 -0.28
C LEU A 329 -20.50 -33.48 -0.84
N ASP A 330 -19.31 -32.98 -0.50
CA ASP A 330 -18.05 -33.59 -0.94
C ASP A 330 -17.79 -34.93 -0.23
N ARG A 331 -18.15 -35.04 1.06
CA ARG A 331 -18.17 -36.33 1.78
C ARG A 331 -19.13 -37.32 1.12
N GLU A 332 -20.36 -36.90 0.80
CA GLU A 332 -21.34 -37.74 0.13
C GLU A 332 -20.85 -38.18 -1.26
N ARG A 333 -20.29 -37.25 -2.05
CA ARG A 333 -19.67 -37.55 -3.34
C ARG A 333 -18.56 -38.59 -3.22
N LYS A 334 -17.66 -38.47 -2.23
CA LYS A 334 -16.59 -39.44 -1.99
C LYS A 334 -17.13 -40.83 -1.64
N VAL A 335 -18.17 -40.91 -0.82
CA VAL A 335 -18.83 -42.17 -0.47
C VAL A 335 -19.44 -42.81 -1.72
N LEU A 336 -20.23 -42.06 -2.49
CA LEU A 336 -20.85 -42.54 -3.72
C LEU A 336 -19.82 -42.96 -4.77
N GLN A 337 -18.70 -42.24 -4.88
CA GLN A 337 -17.60 -42.61 -5.78
C GLN A 337 -16.96 -43.93 -5.36
N SER A 338 -16.68 -44.11 -4.06
CA SER A 338 -16.17 -45.37 -3.53
C SER A 338 -17.11 -46.54 -3.81
N ASP A 339 -18.41 -46.34 -3.63
CA ASP A 339 -19.41 -47.38 -3.89
C ASP A 339 -19.54 -47.69 -5.38
N LYS A 340 -19.47 -46.69 -6.25
CA LYS A 340 -19.39 -46.88 -7.70
C LYS A 340 -18.18 -47.75 -8.08
N ASP A 341 -17.02 -47.49 -7.50
CA ASP A 341 -15.81 -48.26 -7.78
C ASP A 341 -15.93 -49.71 -7.28
N LYS A 342 -16.49 -49.93 -6.10
CA LYS A 342 -16.82 -51.28 -5.59
C LYS A 342 -17.79 -52.01 -6.51
N PHE A 343 -18.84 -51.34 -6.98
CA PHE A 343 -19.80 -51.95 -7.92
C PHE A 343 -19.15 -52.30 -9.24
N ASN A 344 -18.29 -51.43 -9.78
CA ASN A 344 -17.54 -51.73 -11.01
C ASN A 344 -16.60 -52.93 -10.84
N GLN A 345 -15.87 -53.01 -9.71
CA GLN A 345 -15.04 -54.17 -9.41
C GLN A 345 -15.87 -55.46 -9.29
N TYR A 346 -17.04 -55.38 -8.66
CA TYR A 346 -17.94 -56.52 -8.54
C TYR A 346 -18.53 -56.95 -9.89
N ILE A 347 -18.91 -56.00 -10.75
CA ILE A 347 -19.34 -56.27 -12.13
C ILE A 347 -18.21 -56.97 -12.90
N GLN A 348 -16.99 -56.45 -12.83
CA GLN A 348 -15.83 -57.03 -13.51
C GLN A 348 -15.51 -58.45 -13.00
N TYR A 349 -15.66 -58.70 -11.70
CA TYR A 349 -15.59 -60.04 -11.11
C TYR A 349 -16.66 -60.97 -11.68
N LEU A 350 -17.92 -60.51 -11.76
CA LEU A 350 -19.03 -61.29 -12.31
C LEU A 350 -18.84 -61.56 -13.81
N GLU A 351 -18.37 -60.60 -14.58
CA GLU A 351 -18.06 -60.77 -16.01
C GLU A 351 -16.95 -61.80 -16.23
N ASN A 352 -15.88 -61.75 -15.44
CA ASN A 352 -14.82 -62.75 -15.46
C ASN A 352 -15.33 -64.14 -15.10
N LYS A 353 -16.22 -64.24 -14.09
CA LYS A 353 -16.84 -65.51 -13.70
C LYS A 353 -17.77 -66.04 -14.78
N LYS A 354 -18.57 -65.18 -15.42
CA LYS A 354 -19.40 -65.49 -16.58
C LYS A 354 -18.54 -66.04 -17.72
N LYS A 355 -17.43 -65.38 -18.05
CA LYS A 355 -16.50 -65.85 -19.08
C LYS A 355 -15.93 -67.24 -18.76
N LYS A 356 -15.48 -67.46 -17.53
CA LYS A 356 -14.99 -68.79 -17.07
C LYS A 356 -16.05 -69.87 -17.23
N PHE A 357 -17.31 -69.60 -16.86
CA PHE A 357 -18.39 -70.57 -17.04
C PHE A 357 -18.74 -70.81 -18.50
N ILE A 358 -18.67 -69.79 -19.37
CA ILE A 358 -18.83 -69.96 -20.82
C ILE A 358 -17.74 -70.87 -21.37
N ASP A 359 -16.48 -70.62 -21.03
CA ASP A 359 -15.33 -71.41 -21.49
C ASP A 359 -15.38 -72.86 -20.95
N LEU A 360 -15.84 -73.04 -19.71
CA LEU A 360 -16.04 -74.36 -19.11
C LEU A 360 -17.17 -75.11 -19.80
N ASN A 361 -18.32 -74.47 -20.06
CA ASN A 361 -19.42 -75.08 -20.79
C ASN A 361 -19.01 -75.48 -22.21
N ALA A 362 -18.22 -74.64 -22.89
CA ALA A 362 -17.69 -74.96 -24.21
C ALA A 362 -16.77 -76.19 -24.17
N ARG A 363 -15.87 -76.27 -23.18
CA ARG A 363 -15.00 -77.44 -22.96
C ARG A 363 -15.79 -78.70 -22.65
N LEU A 364 -16.73 -78.64 -21.70
CA LEU A 364 -17.57 -79.78 -21.33
C LEU A 364 -18.41 -80.28 -22.52
N LYS A 365 -18.94 -79.37 -23.35
CA LYS A 365 -19.64 -79.76 -24.58
C LYS A 365 -18.73 -80.49 -25.57
N ASN A 366 -17.49 -80.02 -25.76
CA ASN A 366 -16.52 -80.69 -26.63
C ASN A 366 -16.08 -82.05 -26.06
N GLU A 367 -15.85 -82.16 -24.76
CA GLU A 367 -15.51 -83.43 -24.11
C GLU A 367 -16.67 -84.43 -24.21
N LEU A 368 -17.90 -83.98 -23.98
CA LEU A 368 -19.09 -84.80 -24.12
C LEU A 368 -19.24 -85.30 -25.56
N PHE A 369 -19.07 -84.42 -26.56
CA PHE A 369 -19.06 -84.81 -27.96
C PHE A 369 -17.98 -85.85 -28.30
N ASN A 370 -16.76 -85.66 -27.79
CA ASN A 370 -15.67 -86.62 -27.99
C ASN A 370 -15.96 -87.96 -27.31
N LYS A 371 -16.52 -87.95 -26.10
CA LYS A 371 -16.88 -89.15 -25.35
C LYS A 371 -18.05 -89.89 -25.99
N GLU A 372 -19.05 -89.19 -26.52
CA GLU A 372 -20.12 -89.80 -27.33
C GLU A 372 -19.54 -90.46 -28.58
N LYS A 373 -18.60 -89.81 -29.25
CA LYS A 373 -17.90 -90.39 -30.41
C LYS A 373 -17.09 -91.64 -30.03
N GLU A 374 -16.29 -91.56 -28.96
CA GLU A 374 -15.49 -92.68 -28.45
C GLU A 374 -16.39 -93.85 -28.01
N LEU A 375 -17.51 -93.57 -27.33
CA LEU A 375 -18.50 -94.58 -26.93
C LEU A 375 -19.14 -95.25 -28.15
N SER A 376 -19.45 -94.49 -29.20
CA SER A 376 -19.95 -95.06 -30.45
C SER A 376 -18.92 -96.00 -31.11
N GLN A 377 -17.64 -95.63 -31.12
CA GLN A 377 -16.55 -96.44 -31.67
C GLN A 377 -16.32 -97.71 -30.84
N LEU A 378 -16.21 -97.57 -29.52
CA LEU A 378 -16.06 -98.69 -28.59
C LEU A 378 -17.27 -99.63 -28.60
N SER A 379 -18.48 -99.11 -28.84
CA SER A 379 -19.66 -99.97 -28.99
C SER A 379 -19.59 -100.83 -30.25
N VAL A 380 -19.04 -100.30 -31.34
CA VAL A 380 -18.80 -101.07 -32.57
C VAL A 380 -17.69 -102.11 -32.33
N GLU A 381 -16.55 -101.69 -31.77
CA GLU A 381 -15.42 -102.58 -31.47
C GLU A 381 -15.80 -103.67 -30.47
N LYS A 382 -16.59 -103.36 -29.43
CA LYS A 382 -17.13 -104.35 -28.50
C LYS A 382 -18.00 -105.38 -29.21
N SER A 383 -18.83 -104.96 -30.17
CA SER A 383 -19.64 -105.88 -30.97
C SER A 383 -18.75 -106.81 -31.80
N GLU A 384 -17.70 -106.28 -32.41
CA GLU A 384 -16.73 -107.05 -33.21
C GLU A 384 -15.93 -108.04 -32.33
N LEU A 385 -15.41 -107.58 -31.20
CA LEU A 385 -14.66 -108.42 -30.26
C LEU A 385 -15.54 -109.48 -29.61
N GLN A 386 -16.80 -109.18 -29.29
CA GLN A 386 -17.74 -110.19 -28.78
C GLN A 386 -17.96 -111.29 -29.82
N THR A 387 -18.11 -110.94 -31.10
CA THR A 387 -18.19 -111.95 -32.17
C THR A 387 -16.90 -112.77 -32.33
N GLN A 388 -15.73 -112.19 -32.06
CA GLN A 388 -14.46 -112.92 -32.03
C GLN A 388 -14.33 -113.84 -30.80
N VAL A 389 -14.73 -113.39 -29.61
CA VAL A 389 -14.64 -114.18 -28.37
C VAL A 389 -15.61 -115.35 -28.40
N ASP A 390 -16.84 -115.16 -28.90
CA ASP A 390 -17.81 -116.23 -29.08
C ASP A 390 -17.34 -117.31 -30.09
N SER A 391 -16.33 -116.99 -30.92
CA SER A 391 -15.73 -117.90 -31.89
C SER A 391 -14.54 -118.72 -31.36
N GLN A 392 -14.09 -118.50 -30.13
CA GLN A 392 -12.90 -119.16 -29.56
C GLN A 392 -13.27 -120.21 -28.49
N PRO A 393 -12.85 -121.49 -28.63
CA PRO A 393 -13.01 -122.48 -27.57
C PRO A 393 -11.83 -122.39 -26.58
N ILE A 394 -12.08 -121.95 -25.35
CA ILE A 394 -11.05 -121.86 -24.30
C ILE A 394 -11.01 -123.15 -23.47
N SER A 395 -9.82 -123.71 -23.28
CA SER A 395 -9.58 -124.93 -22.50
C SER A 395 -9.30 -124.62 -21.02
N PRO A 396 -9.81 -125.40 -20.05
CA PRO A 396 -9.63 -125.19 -18.61
C PRO A 396 -8.16 -125.13 -18.14
N ALA A 397 -7.23 -125.77 -18.85
CA ALA A 397 -5.81 -125.75 -18.50
C ALA A 397 -5.13 -124.38 -18.73
N ASP A 398 -5.64 -123.57 -19.68
CA ASP A 398 -5.15 -122.21 -19.89
C ASP A 398 -5.68 -121.27 -18.81
N VAL A 399 -6.85 -121.54 -18.23
CA VAL A 399 -7.42 -120.75 -17.12
C VAL A 399 -6.55 -120.88 -15.87
N ASP A 400 -6.08 -122.08 -15.54
CA ASP A 400 -5.23 -122.29 -14.36
C ASP A 400 -3.83 -121.65 -14.54
N ARG A 401 -3.25 -121.70 -15.75
CA ARG A 401 -1.99 -120.99 -16.06
C ARG A 401 -2.15 -119.47 -15.96
N MET A 402 -3.25 -118.93 -16.49
CA MET A 402 -3.57 -117.51 -16.37
C MET A 402 -3.81 -117.09 -14.91
N THR A 403 -4.37 -117.96 -14.08
CA THR A 403 -4.64 -117.63 -12.66
C THR A 403 -3.36 -117.59 -11.84
N ALA A 404 -2.40 -118.50 -12.09
CA ALA A 404 -1.09 -118.48 -11.44
C ALA A 404 -0.22 -117.29 -11.89
N GLU A 405 -0.23 -116.94 -13.18
CA GLU A 405 0.43 -115.73 -13.68
C GLU A 405 -0.21 -114.47 -13.10
N ARG A 406 -1.54 -114.43 -12.97
CA ARG A 406 -2.26 -113.33 -12.34
C ARG A 406 -1.84 -113.14 -10.88
N GLU A 407 -1.69 -114.21 -10.11
CA GLU A 407 -1.32 -114.12 -8.69
C GLU A 407 0.14 -113.62 -8.50
N SER A 408 1.06 -114.04 -9.38
CA SER A 408 2.43 -113.51 -9.43
C SER A 408 2.48 -112.03 -9.84
N LEU A 409 1.69 -111.65 -10.85
CA LEU A 409 1.57 -110.27 -11.30
C LEU A 409 0.98 -109.36 -10.23
N VAL A 410 -0.02 -109.82 -9.46
CA VAL A 410 -0.61 -109.05 -8.35
C VAL A 410 0.42 -108.75 -7.26
N LYS A 411 1.24 -109.74 -6.87
CA LYS A 411 2.33 -109.51 -5.89
C LYS A 411 3.38 -108.52 -6.39
N ASN A 412 3.75 -108.59 -7.66
CA ASN A 412 4.68 -107.61 -8.24
C ASN A 412 4.05 -106.21 -8.33
N LEU A 413 2.75 -106.13 -8.62
CA LEU A 413 1.99 -104.88 -8.62
C LEU A 413 2.02 -104.23 -7.23
N GLU A 414 1.75 -104.98 -6.15
CA GLU A 414 1.78 -104.48 -4.77
C GLU A 414 3.16 -103.92 -4.37
N ILE A 415 4.25 -104.58 -4.79
CA ILE A 415 5.61 -104.09 -4.53
C ILE A 415 5.90 -102.79 -5.30
N VAL A 416 5.47 -102.71 -6.56
CA VAL A 416 5.68 -101.53 -7.40
C VAL A 416 4.81 -100.37 -6.94
N THR A 417 3.56 -100.61 -6.52
CA THR A 417 2.68 -99.57 -5.97
C THR A 417 3.24 -99.03 -4.66
N GLY A 418 3.76 -99.88 -3.77
CA GLY A 418 4.41 -99.43 -2.54
C GLY A 418 5.62 -98.51 -2.79
N LYS A 419 6.47 -98.86 -3.77
CA LYS A 419 7.59 -97.99 -4.19
C LYS A 419 7.12 -96.69 -4.85
N MET A 420 6.03 -96.75 -5.62
CA MET A 420 5.43 -95.56 -6.23
C MET A 420 4.86 -94.61 -5.18
N GLU A 421 4.18 -95.14 -4.16
CA GLU A 421 3.64 -94.36 -3.04
C GLU A 421 4.76 -93.71 -2.22
N GLU A 422 5.86 -94.41 -1.96
CA GLU A 422 7.03 -93.85 -1.28
C GLU A 422 7.70 -92.72 -2.10
N SER A 423 7.90 -92.94 -3.40
CA SER A 423 8.46 -91.91 -4.29
C SER A 423 7.52 -90.69 -4.44
N SER A 424 6.20 -90.94 -4.47
CA SER A 424 5.20 -89.88 -4.52
C SER A 424 5.22 -89.04 -3.24
N LYS A 425 5.32 -89.68 -2.07
CA LYS A 425 5.45 -89.00 -0.78
C LYS A 425 6.71 -88.12 -0.71
N GLN A 426 7.85 -88.64 -1.16
CA GLN A 426 9.09 -87.85 -1.22
C GLN A 426 8.97 -86.65 -2.17
N THR A 427 8.30 -86.82 -3.31
CA THR A 427 8.05 -85.74 -4.26
C THR A 427 7.16 -84.65 -3.64
N PHE A 428 6.07 -85.06 -2.97
CA PHE A 428 5.16 -84.15 -2.28
C PHE A 428 5.84 -83.36 -1.16
N GLU A 429 6.69 -84.00 -0.35
CA GLU A 429 7.46 -83.31 0.69
C GLU A 429 8.44 -82.27 0.09
N LYS A 430 9.10 -82.60 -1.03
CA LYS A 430 9.98 -81.66 -1.74
C LYS A 430 9.21 -80.52 -2.39
N GLU A 431 8.02 -80.78 -2.92
CA GLU A 431 7.12 -79.76 -3.48
C GLU A 431 6.65 -78.77 -2.42
N ILE A 432 6.26 -79.24 -1.23
CA ILE A 432 5.90 -78.37 -0.10
C ILE A 432 7.08 -77.46 0.29
N LEU A 433 8.29 -78.01 0.34
CA LEU A 433 9.48 -77.22 0.67
C LEU A 433 9.81 -76.19 -0.41
N ALA A 434 9.65 -76.56 -1.69
CA ALA A 434 9.81 -75.63 -2.82
C ALA A 434 8.78 -74.49 -2.74
N GLN A 435 7.50 -74.82 -2.50
CA GLN A 435 6.44 -73.82 -2.37
C GLN A 435 6.69 -72.84 -1.24
N LYS A 436 7.09 -73.32 -0.05
CA LYS A 436 7.45 -72.44 1.08
C LYS A 436 8.59 -71.47 0.73
N LYS A 437 9.55 -71.90 -0.08
CA LYS A 437 10.67 -71.05 -0.55
C LYS A 437 10.22 -70.05 -1.60
N ILE A 438 9.31 -70.43 -2.50
CA ILE A 438 8.67 -69.52 -3.47
C ILE A 438 7.87 -68.45 -2.73
N ASP A 439 7.01 -68.80 -1.77
CA ASP A 439 6.23 -67.84 -0.97
C ASP A 439 7.14 -66.85 -0.23
N SER A 440 8.29 -67.33 0.25
CA SER A 440 9.28 -66.47 0.92
C SER A 440 9.94 -65.50 -0.06
N LEU A 441 10.21 -65.93 -1.28
CA LEU A 441 10.79 -65.10 -2.35
C LEU A 441 9.79 -64.04 -2.84
N GLU A 442 8.52 -64.41 -3.04
CA GLU A 442 7.46 -63.47 -3.41
C GLU A 442 7.28 -62.37 -2.37
N LYS A 443 7.32 -62.71 -1.08
CA LYS A 443 7.30 -61.71 0.01
C LYS A 443 8.48 -60.75 -0.05
N LEU A 444 9.68 -61.25 -0.35
CA LEU A 444 10.87 -60.40 -0.50
C LEU A 444 10.77 -59.47 -1.71
N ILE A 445 10.24 -59.97 -2.83
CA ILE A 445 9.99 -59.18 -4.05
C ILE A 445 8.96 -58.08 -3.77
N ALA A 446 7.83 -58.42 -3.13
CA ALA A 446 6.80 -57.45 -2.75
C ALA A 446 7.37 -56.37 -1.81
N ASN A 447 8.18 -56.76 -0.82
CA ASN A 447 8.83 -55.81 0.08
C ASN A 447 9.77 -54.87 -0.69
N TYR A 448 10.59 -55.40 -1.59
CA TYR A 448 11.49 -54.60 -2.42
C TYR A 448 10.71 -53.63 -3.32
N ASN A 449 9.68 -54.08 -4.03
CA ASN A 449 8.87 -53.21 -4.89
C ASN A 449 8.18 -52.11 -4.07
N SER A 450 7.68 -52.43 -2.87
CA SER A 450 7.09 -51.45 -1.96
C SER A 450 8.09 -50.37 -1.52
N LEU A 451 9.36 -50.74 -1.29
CA LEU A 451 10.42 -49.80 -0.96
C LEU A 451 10.81 -48.97 -2.20
N GLY A 452 10.84 -49.58 -3.38
CA GLY A 452 11.08 -48.89 -4.65
C GLY A 452 10.02 -47.82 -4.96
N TYR A 453 8.74 -48.09 -4.67
CA TYR A 453 7.66 -47.09 -4.76
C TYR A 453 7.85 -45.95 -3.75
N LYS A 454 8.24 -46.24 -2.50
CA LYS A 454 8.47 -45.20 -1.47
C LYS A 454 9.64 -44.29 -1.80
N ILE A 455 10.69 -44.82 -2.42
CA ILE A 455 11.88 -44.03 -2.80
C ILE A 455 11.65 -43.30 -4.14
N GLY A 456 10.57 -43.61 -4.87
CA GLY A 456 10.26 -42.97 -6.15
C GLY A 456 11.18 -43.42 -7.29
N ILE A 457 11.52 -44.71 -7.29
CA ILE A 457 12.36 -45.39 -8.29
C ILE A 457 11.51 -46.30 -9.21
N ILE A 458 10.31 -46.67 -8.75
CA ILE A 458 9.29 -47.41 -9.51
C ILE A 458 8.01 -46.56 -9.46
N PRO A 459 7.29 -46.28 -10.57
CA PRO A 459 7.45 -46.78 -11.94
C PRO A 459 8.60 -46.13 -12.73
N GLU A 460 8.88 -46.60 -13.95
CA GLU A 460 10.00 -46.13 -14.82
C GLU A 460 10.02 -44.60 -15.07
N THR A 461 8.88 -43.94 -14.91
CA THR A 461 8.70 -42.48 -15.03
C THR A 461 8.99 -41.70 -13.74
N ALA A 462 9.36 -42.39 -12.65
CA ALA A 462 9.58 -41.76 -11.36
C ALA A 462 10.88 -40.93 -11.36
N PRO A 463 10.94 -39.84 -10.58
CA PRO A 463 11.98 -38.80 -10.69
C PRO A 463 13.41 -39.31 -10.43
N TYR A 464 13.55 -40.43 -9.73
CA TYR A 464 14.85 -41.06 -9.44
C TYR A 464 15.09 -42.35 -10.24
N ALA A 465 14.19 -42.71 -11.16
CA ALA A 465 14.26 -43.92 -11.95
C ALA A 465 15.25 -43.85 -13.12
N ASN A 466 15.64 -42.64 -13.59
CA ASN A 466 16.63 -42.45 -14.67
C ASN A 466 16.44 -43.42 -15.86
N ASN A 467 15.21 -43.59 -16.34
CA ASN A 467 14.81 -44.48 -17.44
C ASN A 467 15.20 -45.96 -17.26
N ALA A 468 15.32 -46.41 -16.02
CA ALA A 468 15.63 -47.80 -15.69
C ALA A 468 14.45 -48.48 -14.99
N SER A 469 14.13 -49.70 -15.41
CA SER A 469 13.16 -50.54 -14.73
C SER A 469 13.78 -51.20 -13.51
N PHE A 470 13.32 -50.79 -12.34
CA PHE A 470 13.74 -51.37 -11.06
C PHE A 470 12.75 -52.38 -10.50
N GLU A 471 11.60 -52.60 -11.17
CA GLU A 471 10.57 -53.53 -10.74
C GLU A 471 11.04 -54.98 -10.83
N LEU A 472 10.87 -55.72 -9.74
CA LEU A 472 11.18 -57.15 -9.68
C LEU A 472 9.88 -57.94 -9.81
N ASP A 473 9.86 -58.86 -10.76
CA ASP A 473 8.77 -59.83 -10.92
C ASP A 473 9.30 -61.25 -10.77
N PHE A 474 8.47 -62.10 -10.17
CA PHE A 474 8.71 -63.53 -10.08
C PHE A 474 8.22 -64.22 -11.35
N ILE A 475 9.13 -64.89 -12.07
CA ILE A 475 8.76 -65.67 -13.26
C ILE A 475 8.28 -67.05 -12.79
N SER A 476 6.97 -67.27 -12.85
CA SER A 476 6.35 -68.52 -12.39
C SER A 476 6.88 -69.71 -13.21
N PRO A 477 7.40 -70.78 -12.55
CA PRO A 477 7.99 -71.94 -13.21
C PRO A 477 6.97 -72.80 -13.97
N ALA A 478 5.66 -72.54 -13.85
CA ALA A 478 4.62 -73.33 -14.50
C ALA A 478 4.61 -73.25 -16.04
N ALA A 479 5.27 -72.25 -16.64
CA ALA A 479 5.21 -72.01 -18.08
C ALA A 479 6.29 -72.76 -18.90
N ASN A 480 7.38 -73.25 -18.28
CA ASN A 480 8.50 -73.85 -19.01
C ASN A 480 8.87 -75.21 -18.41
N HIS A 481 8.60 -76.30 -19.14
CA HIS A 481 8.94 -77.69 -18.79
C HIS A 481 10.45 -77.99 -18.90
N GLY A 482 11.30 -77.23 -18.20
CA GLY A 482 12.74 -77.45 -18.13
C GLY A 482 13.31 -77.07 -16.77
N ALA A 483 14.46 -77.64 -16.39
CA ALA A 483 15.15 -77.32 -15.15
C ALA A 483 15.60 -75.84 -15.14
N ILE A 484 14.79 -74.97 -14.52
CA ILE A 484 15.09 -73.54 -14.41
C ILE A 484 16.27 -73.35 -13.44
N ARG A 485 17.30 -72.62 -13.89
CA ARG A 485 18.45 -72.27 -13.04
C ARG A 485 18.02 -71.19 -12.03
N PRO A 486 18.50 -71.23 -10.77
CA PRO A 486 18.11 -70.25 -9.74
C PRO A 486 18.30 -68.78 -10.14
N ASP A 487 19.27 -68.49 -11.02
CA ASP A 487 19.58 -67.14 -11.51
C ASP A 487 18.53 -66.56 -12.48
N GLN A 488 17.57 -67.38 -12.96
CA GLN A 488 16.52 -66.98 -13.92
C GLN A 488 15.12 -66.87 -13.29
N LEU A 489 15.01 -67.04 -11.97
CA LEU A 489 13.72 -66.97 -11.25
C LEU A 489 13.18 -65.53 -11.11
N VAL A 490 14.04 -64.53 -11.29
CA VAL A 490 13.71 -63.11 -11.20
C VAL A 490 14.00 -62.46 -12.55
N ASN A 491 13.12 -61.54 -12.98
CA ASN A 491 13.17 -60.89 -14.29
C ASN A 491 14.52 -60.17 -14.61
N ARG A 492 15.32 -59.81 -13.60
CA ARG A 492 16.53 -58.97 -13.77
C ARG A 492 17.71 -59.41 -12.91
N ASP A 493 18.93 -59.08 -13.36
CA ASP A 493 20.16 -59.33 -12.60
C ASP A 493 20.33 -58.33 -11.45
N LEU A 494 20.06 -58.82 -10.24
CA LEU A 494 20.17 -58.08 -8.99
C LEU A 494 21.60 -57.62 -8.68
N ARG A 495 22.63 -58.35 -9.15
CA ARG A 495 24.02 -58.11 -8.74
C ARG A 495 24.72 -57.08 -9.63
N HIS A 496 24.60 -57.22 -10.94
CA HIS A 496 25.37 -56.38 -11.87
C HIS A 496 24.60 -55.16 -12.39
N ASP A 497 23.26 -55.15 -12.31
CA ASP A 497 22.46 -54.06 -12.88
C ASP A 497 21.80 -53.19 -11.81
N ILE A 498 21.00 -53.78 -10.92
CA ILE A 498 20.20 -53.02 -9.94
C ILE A 498 21.07 -52.42 -8.82
N ARG A 499 21.95 -53.23 -8.22
CA ARG A 499 22.76 -52.80 -7.06
C ARG A 499 23.73 -51.65 -7.37
N PRO A 500 24.50 -51.66 -8.47
CA PRO A 500 25.40 -50.54 -8.80
C PRO A 500 24.64 -49.24 -9.10
N ARG A 501 23.47 -49.32 -9.75
CA ARG A 501 22.62 -48.15 -10.03
C ARG A 501 22.06 -47.52 -8.76
N LEU A 502 21.58 -48.33 -7.82
CA LEU A 502 21.12 -47.84 -6.51
C LEU A 502 22.27 -47.21 -5.70
N GLN A 503 23.48 -47.79 -5.79
CA GLN A 503 24.66 -47.23 -5.13
C GLN A 503 25.07 -45.88 -5.72
N LYS A 504 25.00 -45.72 -7.05
CA LYS A 504 25.24 -44.45 -7.73
C LYS A 504 24.18 -43.40 -7.35
N LEU A 505 22.90 -43.78 -7.33
CA LEU A 505 21.82 -42.89 -6.92
C LEU A 505 22.00 -42.40 -5.47
N ARG A 506 22.38 -43.30 -4.56
CA ARG A 506 22.69 -42.94 -3.17
C ARG A 506 23.85 -41.94 -3.08
N GLN A 507 24.89 -42.11 -3.91
CA GLN A 507 26.03 -41.19 -3.93
C GLN A 507 25.63 -39.81 -4.49
N ASP A 508 24.82 -39.76 -5.56
CA ASP A 508 24.32 -38.50 -6.13
C ASP A 508 23.44 -37.75 -5.11
N LEU A 509 22.45 -38.43 -4.52
CA LEU A 509 21.61 -37.84 -3.47
C LEU A 509 22.41 -37.36 -2.26
N GLY A 510 23.40 -38.14 -1.81
CA GLY A 510 24.31 -37.74 -0.75
C GLY A 510 25.12 -36.50 -1.10
N SER A 511 25.64 -36.41 -2.33
CA SER A 511 26.40 -35.25 -2.79
C SER A 511 25.54 -33.98 -2.90
N ARG A 512 24.29 -34.11 -3.35
CA ARG A 512 23.34 -33.00 -3.40
C ARG A 512 22.95 -32.52 -2.01
N LEU A 513 22.69 -33.46 -1.10
CA LEU A 513 22.39 -33.12 0.29
C LEU A 513 23.54 -32.34 0.94
N HIS A 514 24.77 -32.80 0.75
CA HIS A 514 25.95 -32.08 1.25
C HIS A 514 26.07 -30.69 0.65
N LYS A 515 25.86 -30.55 -0.67
CA LYS A 515 25.91 -29.24 -1.33
C LYS A 515 24.84 -28.28 -0.79
N GLU A 516 23.59 -28.72 -0.69
CA GLU A 516 22.50 -27.90 -0.14
C GLU A 516 22.75 -27.53 1.33
N GLN A 517 23.36 -28.44 2.10
CA GLN A 517 23.74 -28.17 3.48
C GLN A 517 24.88 -27.15 3.57
N ASP A 518 25.88 -27.23 2.70
CA ASP A 518 26.98 -26.26 2.63
C ASP A 518 26.46 -24.88 2.20
N ASP A 519 25.57 -24.83 1.20
CA ASP A 519 24.91 -23.59 0.73
C ASP A 519 24.05 -22.97 1.86
N ALA A 520 23.34 -23.79 2.64
CA ALA A 520 22.59 -23.33 3.81
C ALA A 520 23.49 -22.75 4.91
N ILE A 521 24.64 -23.37 5.17
CA ILE A 521 25.63 -22.86 6.14
C ILE A 521 26.20 -21.52 5.66
N GLN A 522 26.55 -21.41 4.37
CA GLN A 522 27.04 -20.14 3.80
C GLN A 522 25.99 -19.03 3.88
N LEU A 523 24.73 -19.35 3.58
CA LEU A 523 23.63 -18.39 3.66
C LEU A 523 23.40 -17.94 5.11
N GLN A 524 23.53 -18.85 6.08
CA GLN A 524 23.46 -18.51 7.49
C GLN A 524 24.62 -17.59 7.91
N GLU A 525 25.85 -17.84 7.46
CA GLU A 525 26.99 -16.97 7.74
C GLU A 525 26.81 -15.56 7.17
N VAL A 526 26.22 -15.45 5.97
CA VAL A 526 25.89 -14.14 5.37
C VAL A 526 24.79 -13.44 6.17
N LEU A 527 23.77 -14.18 6.62
CA LEU A 527 22.71 -13.63 7.46
C LEU A 527 23.27 -13.09 8.77
N ASP A 528 24.14 -13.84 9.44
CA ASP A 528 24.77 -13.44 10.69
C ASP A 528 25.61 -12.15 10.50
N LYS A 529 26.39 -12.07 9.41
CA LYS A 529 27.15 -10.84 9.07
C LYS A 529 26.25 -9.63 8.82
N VAL A 530 25.12 -9.81 8.14
CA VAL A 530 24.17 -8.71 7.91
C VAL A 530 23.50 -8.29 9.22
N CYS A 531 23.17 -9.24 10.09
CA CYS A 531 22.63 -8.95 11.42
C CYS A 531 23.63 -8.18 12.28
N GLU A 532 24.90 -8.57 12.31
CA GLU A 532 25.96 -7.81 12.99
C GLU A 532 26.08 -6.38 12.43
N GLY A 533 26.14 -6.22 11.10
CA GLY A 533 26.19 -4.89 10.48
C GLY A 533 24.97 -4.00 10.76
N LEU A 534 23.78 -4.60 10.93
CA LEU A 534 22.58 -3.87 11.34
C LEU A 534 22.62 -3.45 12.81
N LEU A 535 23.24 -4.25 13.68
CA LEU A 535 23.45 -3.88 15.08
C LEU A 535 24.45 -2.73 15.19
N ASP A 536 25.58 -2.80 14.49
CA ASP A 536 26.58 -1.72 14.47
C ASP A 536 25.96 -0.40 13.97
N ALA A 537 25.20 -0.44 12.87
CA ALA A 537 24.52 0.75 12.34
C ALA A 537 23.45 1.30 13.30
N ARG A 538 22.80 0.44 14.09
CA ARG A 538 21.85 0.86 15.11
C ARG A 538 22.55 1.54 16.27
N ASP A 539 23.65 0.97 16.75
CA ASP A 539 24.45 1.57 17.82
C ASP A 539 25.01 2.93 17.40
N GLU A 540 25.46 3.08 16.15
CA GLU A 540 25.88 4.38 15.59
C GLU A 540 24.73 5.40 15.57
N LEU A 541 23.51 4.97 15.20
CA LEU A 541 22.33 5.82 15.20
C LEU A 541 21.98 6.29 16.61
N ASP A 542 22.00 5.38 17.60
CA ASP A 542 21.71 5.70 18.99
C ASP A 542 22.74 6.70 19.56
N VAL A 543 24.03 6.54 19.23
CA VAL A 543 25.08 7.50 19.59
C VAL A 543 24.84 8.86 18.93
N LEU A 544 24.46 8.88 17.65
CA LEU A 544 24.21 10.14 16.93
C LEU A 544 22.96 10.85 17.47
N GLN A 545 21.91 10.10 17.80
CA GLN A 545 20.70 10.61 18.42
C GLN A 545 20.98 11.20 19.80
N ALA A 546 21.78 10.51 20.63
CA ALA A 546 22.22 11.05 21.91
C ALA A 546 23.01 12.36 21.74
N LYS A 547 23.90 12.42 20.74
CA LYS A 547 24.64 13.65 20.42
C LYS A 547 23.72 14.80 20.00
N VAL A 548 22.72 14.53 19.14
CA VAL A 548 21.72 15.53 18.74
C VAL A 548 20.96 16.04 19.97
N SER A 549 20.51 15.14 20.84
CA SER A 549 19.81 15.52 22.08
C SER A 549 20.64 16.46 22.95
N VAL A 550 21.92 16.11 23.20
CA VAL A 550 22.82 16.95 24.00
C VAL A 550 23.04 18.32 23.33
N THR A 551 23.23 18.36 22.02
CA THR A 551 23.40 19.65 21.31
C THR A 551 22.13 20.50 21.31
N MET A 552 20.96 19.88 21.32
CA MET A 552 19.68 20.58 21.35
C MET A 552 19.41 21.17 22.74
N GLU A 553 19.78 20.44 23.80
CA GLU A 553 19.76 20.95 25.18
C GLU A 553 20.71 22.15 25.33
N GLN A 554 21.95 22.04 24.86
CA GLN A 554 22.90 23.16 24.86
C GLN A 554 22.40 24.37 24.07
N TYR A 555 21.73 24.15 22.93
CA TYR A 555 21.15 25.23 22.14
C TYR A 555 20.02 25.94 22.90
N ASN A 556 19.13 25.17 23.55
CA ASN A 556 18.03 25.72 24.34
C ASN A 556 18.57 26.51 25.54
N ASP A 557 19.56 25.99 26.26
CA ASP A 557 20.19 26.71 27.38
C ASP A 557 20.79 28.06 26.93
N VAL A 558 21.51 28.07 25.81
CA VAL A 558 22.08 29.32 25.27
C VAL A 558 20.98 30.28 24.84
N LYS A 559 19.92 29.78 24.20
CA LYS A 559 18.78 30.60 23.77
C LYS A 559 18.06 31.21 24.96
N ASP A 560 17.79 30.44 26.01
CA ASP A 560 17.09 30.91 27.20
C ASP A 560 17.94 31.92 27.97
N ASN A 561 19.24 31.69 28.09
CA ASN A 561 20.18 32.67 28.66
C ASN A 561 20.20 33.97 27.85
N MET A 562 20.27 33.89 26.51
CA MET A 562 20.24 35.06 25.64
C MET A 562 18.92 35.84 25.76
N LEU A 563 17.78 35.15 25.87
CA LEU A 563 16.47 35.78 26.06
C LEU A 563 16.38 36.45 27.44
N ALA A 564 16.89 35.81 28.48
CA ALA A 564 16.93 36.38 29.82
C ALA A 564 17.83 37.63 29.87
N GLU A 565 19.04 37.58 29.30
CA GLU A 565 19.94 38.74 29.19
C GLU A 565 19.31 39.89 28.39
N SER A 566 18.67 39.59 27.26
CA SER A 566 17.95 40.59 26.46
C SER A 566 16.80 41.23 27.24
N SER A 567 16.03 40.44 27.99
CA SER A 567 14.96 40.96 28.85
C SER A 567 15.49 41.87 29.96
N VAL A 568 16.58 41.49 30.63
CA VAL A 568 17.23 42.31 31.66
C VAL A 568 17.77 43.61 31.06
N SER A 569 18.45 43.54 29.91
CA SER A 569 18.96 44.71 29.21
C SER A 569 17.83 45.66 28.78
N ASN A 570 16.71 45.13 28.28
CA ASN A 570 15.55 45.94 27.91
C ASN A 570 14.91 46.62 29.13
N ALA A 571 14.79 45.91 30.26
CA ALA A 571 14.29 46.49 31.50
C ALA A 571 15.20 47.61 32.04
N GLU A 572 16.53 47.47 31.90
CA GLU A 572 17.49 48.52 32.25
C GLU A 572 17.37 49.72 31.32
N ILE A 573 17.21 49.50 30.00
CA ILE A 573 16.96 50.58 29.02
C ILE A 573 15.68 51.34 29.37
N GLU A 574 14.57 50.65 29.63
CA GLU A 574 13.31 51.29 30.01
C GLU A 574 13.42 52.10 31.31
N LYS A 575 14.22 51.62 32.28
CA LYS A 575 14.49 52.37 33.51
C LYS A 575 15.29 53.64 33.22
N LEU A 576 16.36 53.53 32.44
CA LEU A 576 17.19 54.68 32.05
C LEU A 576 16.39 55.69 31.23
N GLU A 577 15.49 55.25 30.36
CA GLU A 577 14.58 56.13 29.60
C GLU A 577 13.62 56.88 30.53
N ARG A 578 13.03 56.19 31.52
CA ARG A 578 12.19 56.83 32.54
C ARG A 578 12.96 57.85 33.37
N ASP A 579 14.17 57.50 33.82
CA ASP A 579 15.03 58.40 34.59
C ASP A 579 15.44 59.64 33.75
N LEU A 580 15.74 59.45 32.45
CA LEU A 580 16.02 60.55 31.52
C LEU A 580 14.81 61.46 31.33
N GLN A 581 13.62 60.90 31.15
CA GLN A 581 12.38 61.68 31.04
C GLN A 581 12.11 62.48 32.33
N GLN A 582 12.29 61.87 33.50
CA GLN A 582 12.10 62.53 34.78
C GLN A 582 13.14 63.63 35.02
N MET A 583 14.41 63.40 34.69
CA MET A 583 15.46 64.41 34.74
C MET A 583 15.14 65.58 33.80
N LYS A 584 14.66 65.30 32.58
CA LYS A 584 14.25 66.33 31.62
C LYS A 584 13.10 67.19 32.16
N ILE A 585 12.06 66.58 32.73
CA ILE A 585 10.94 67.30 33.34
C ILE A 585 11.40 68.14 34.53
N THR A 586 12.24 67.57 35.40
CA THR A 586 12.76 68.27 36.59
C THR A 586 13.63 69.45 36.21
N ALA A 587 14.51 69.29 35.21
CA ALA A 587 15.34 70.37 34.69
C ALA A 587 14.49 71.48 34.05
N GLN A 588 13.45 71.12 33.28
CA GLN A 588 12.53 72.08 32.67
C GLN A 588 11.72 72.86 33.72
N ASN A 589 11.23 72.19 34.76
CA ASN A 589 10.53 72.83 35.87
C ASN A 589 11.48 73.72 36.70
N GLY A 590 12.72 73.27 36.95
CA GLY A 590 13.74 74.05 37.62
C GLY A 590 14.12 75.32 36.85
N LEU A 591 14.24 75.23 35.52
CA LEU A 591 14.44 76.38 34.63
C LEU A 591 13.29 77.38 34.76
N LEU A 592 12.04 76.89 34.70
CA LEU A 592 10.85 77.73 34.83
C LEU A 592 10.79 78.44 36.19
N GLN A 593 11.09 77.73 37.29
CA GLN A 593 11.12 78.32 38.63
C GLN A 593 12.22 79.37 38.77
N LEU A 594 13.40 79.11 38.21
CA LEU A 594 14.51 80.07 38.23
C LEU A 594 14.17 81.32 37.42
N GLU A 595 13.52 81.16 36.27
CA GLU A 595 13.04 82.26 35.44
C GLU A 595 11.99 83.11 36.19
N GLN A 596 11.01 82.47 36.83
CA GLN A 596 10.03 83.16 37.68
C GLN A 596 10.67 83.90 38.86
N ARG A 597 11.65 83.27 39.55
CA ARG A 597 12.37 83.90 40.66
C ARG A 597 13.19 85.09 40.18
N SER A 598 13.85 84.97 39.03
CA SER A 598 14.61 86.06 38.41
C SER A 598 13.70 87.26 38.13
N GLN A 599 12.52 87.02 37.54
CA GLN A 599 11.51 88.05 37.31
C GLN A 599 11.03 88.68 38.63
N SER A 600 10.74 87.88 39.66
CA SER A 600 10.30 88.39 40.98
C SER A 600 11.36 89.27 41.64
N VAL A 601 12.63 88.84 41.64
CA VAL A 601 13.75 89.61 42.22
C VAL A 601 13.99 90.90 41.43
N SER A 602 13.82 90.88 40.11
CA SER A 602 13.86 92.08 39.29
C SER A 602 12.79 93.09 39.72
N ILE A 603 11.56 92.63 39.96
CA ILE A 603 10.46 93.48 40.43
C ILE A 603 10.74 94.03 41.83
N GLU A 604 11.22 93.21 42.77
CA GLU A 604 11.59 93.65 44.12
C GLU A 604 12.72 94.69 44.10
N TYR A 605 13.72 94.49 43.24
CA TYR A 605 14.80 95.43 43.03
C TYR A 605 14.26 96.78 42.53
N ASP A 606 13.41 96.76 41.50
CA ASP A 606 12.79 97.98 40.97
C ASP A 606 11.97 98.70 42.05
N GLN A 607 11.20 97.97 42.86
CA GLN A 607 10.45 98.53 43.99
C GLN A 607 11.36 99.18 45.04
N LEU A 608 12.47 98.53 45.40
CA LEU A 608 13.42 99.08 46.37
C LEU A 608 14.11 100.35 45.83
N VAL A 609 14.46 100.36 44.55
CA VAL A 609 14.99 101.56 43.88
C VAL A 609 13.96 102.69 43.91
N HIS A 610 12.69 102.41 43.66
CA HIS A 610 11.62 103.40 43.82
C HIS A 610 11.47 103.89 45.27
N ALA A 611 11.48 102.99 46.26
CA ALA A 611 11.31 103.35 47.67
C ALA A 611 12.48 104.19 48.22
N THR A 612 13.71 103.83 47.86
CA THR A 612 14.91 104.58 48.26
C THR A 612 14.95 105.97 47.64
N ASN A 613 14.52 106.12 46.38
CA ASN A 613 14.35 107.43 45.75
C ASN A 613 13.30 108.27 46.48
N ASN A 614 12.15 107.70 46.86
CA ASN A 614 11.13 108.42 47.64
C ASN A 614 11.66 108.87 49.00
N LEU A 615 12.33 107.99 49.76
CA LEU A 615 12.92 108.35 51.06
C LEU A 615 13.99 109.45 50.92
N LYS A 616 14.78 109.40 49.83
CA LYS A 616 15.76 110.42 49.51
C LYS A 616 15.09 111.77 49.25
N GLU A 617 13.97 111.80 48.53
CA GLU A 617 13.15 113.01 48.35
C GLU A 617 12.58 113.53 49.68
N ASP A 618 12.08 112.63 50.56
CA ASP A 618 11.54 113.01 51.87
C ASP A 618 12.62 113.58 52.80
N LEU A 619 13.81 112.97 52.85
CA LEU A 619 14.95 113.49 53.61
C LEU A 619 15.39 114.85 53.07
N TYR A 620 15.40 115.04 51.74
CA TYR A 620 15.68 116.35 51.17
C TYR A 620 14.65 117.39 51.60
N ARG A 621 13.36 117.05 51.67
CA ARG A 621 12.31 117.94 52.20
C ARG A 621 12.52 118.27 53.68
N GLU A 622 12.90 117.28 54.49
CA GLU A 622 13.10 117.49 55.94
C GLU A 622 14.35 118.31 56.24
N VAL A 623 15.44 118.11 55.50
CA VAL A 623 16.64 118.96 55.59
C VAL A 623 16.31 120.39 55.19
N ILE A 624 15.49 120.59 54.14
CA ILE A 624 15.00 121.92 53.77
C ILE A 624 14.18 122.54 54.90
N ARG A 625 13.32 121.77 55.59
CA ARG A 625 12.52 122.24 56.74
C ARG A 625 13.39 122.65 57.93
N MET A 626 14.37 121.83 58.30
CA MET A 626 15.32 122.13 59.38
C MET A 626 16.19 123.34 59.05
N LEU A 627 16.63 123.49 57.79
CA LEU A 627 17.31 124.71 57.34
C LEU A 627 16.43 125.94 57.52
N ASP A 628 15.14 125.86 57.19
CA ASP A 628 14.19 126.97 57.40
C ASP A 628 14.01 127.31 58.90
N GLU A 629 13.93 126.30 59.77
CA GLU A 629 13.89 126.52 61.23
C GLU A 629 15.16 127.16 61.78
N VAL A 630 16.34 126.72 61.35
CA VAL A 630 17.62 127.33 61.74
C VAL A 630 17.72 128.77 61.23
N ILE A 631 17.25 129.04 60.01
CA ILE A 631 17.17 130.41 59.46
C ILE A 631 16.25 131.28 60.33
N ARG A 632 15.07 130.77 60.73
CA ARG A 632 14.16 131.49 61.65
C ARG A 632 14.75 131.70 63.04
N PHE A 633 15.44 130.70 63.59
CA PHE A 633 16.10 130.82 64.90
C PHE A 633 17.24 131.83 64.86
N LYS A 634 18.06 131.81 63.80
CA LYS A 634 19.11 132.81 63.56
C LYS A 634 18.50 134.21 63.49
N LEU A 635 17.40 134.39 62.74
CA LEU A 635 16.67 135.65 62.69
C LEU A 635 16.21 136.07 64.08
N HIS A 636 15.62 135.16 64.87
CA HIS A 636 15.16 135.45 66.22
C HIS A 636 16.27 135.87 67.19
N ILE A 637 17.44 135.21 67.16
CA ILE A 637 18.61 135.63 67.95
C ILE A 637 19.13 136.97 67.48
N GLN A 638 19.21 137.22 66.17
CA GLN A 638 19.61 138.54 65.66
C GLN A 638 18.68 139.63 66.19
N THR A 639 17.36 139.42 66.15
CA THR A 639 16.39 140.38 66.70
C THR A 639 16.52 140.53 68.22
N SER A 640 16.81 139.45 68.95
CA SER A 640 16.99 139.50 70.41
C SER A 640 18.28 140.18 70.84
N LEU A 641 19.37 140.01 70.08
CA LEU A 641 20.62 140.76 70.27
C LEU A 641 20.44 142.24 69.92
N GLU A 642 19.70 142.55 68.87
CA GLU A 642 19.33 143.93 68.51
C GLU A 642 18.46 144.57 69.62
N SER A 643 17.61 143.80 70.30
CA SER A 643 16.88 144.25 71.51
C SER A 643 17.80 144.51 72.70
N LEU A 644 18.75 143.62 72.98
CA LEU A 644 19.72 143.78 74.07
C LEU A 644 20.71 144.92 73.83
N GLU A 645 21.10 145.16 72.58
CA GLU A 645 21.91 146.33 72.19
C GLU A 645 21.14 147.62 72.45
N ASN A 646 19.83 147.65 72.17
CA ASN A 646 18.98 148.79 72.51
C ASN A 646 18.81 148.98 74.03
N ASP A 647 18.73 147.90 74.81
CA ASP A 647 18.60 147.97 76.29
C ASP A 647 19.91 148.46 76.96
N ILE A 648 21.09 148.10 76.44
CA ILE A 648 22.39 148.57 76.94
C ILE A 648 22.63 150.06 76.63
N VAL A 649 22.06 150.58 75.53
CA VAL A 649 22.09 152.03 75.23
C VAL A 649 21.24 152.82 76.24
N LEU A 650 20.16 152.25 76.77
CA LEU A 650 19.31 152.90 77.78
C LEU A 650 19.88 152.84 79.20
N GLU A 651 20.71 151.84 79.52
CA GLU A 651 21.32 151.68 80.86
C GLU A 651 22.60 152.53 81.06
N ASN A 652 23.24 152.99 79.97
CA ASN A 652 24.40 153.89 80.01
C ASN A 652 24.08 155.37 80.25
N GLU A 653 22.82 155.81 80.18
CA GLU A 653 22.45 157.22 80.43
C GLU A 653 22.21 157.55 81.93
N ASN A 654 22.14 156.55 82.83
CA ASN A 654 21.74 156.76 84.23
C ASN A 654 22.85 156.57 85.30
N CYS A 655 24.14 156.54 84.92
CA CYS A 655 25.27 156.35 85.85
C CYS A 655 26.41 157.37 85.79
N ASP A 656 26.20 158.59 85.25
CA ASP A 656 27.22 159.67 85.35
C ASP A 656 26.64 160.93 86.00
N SER A 657 26.74 161.01 87.32
CA SER A 657 26.56 162.26 88.06
C SER A 657 27.79 163.15 87.88
N GLY A 658 27.58 164.32 87.31
CA GLY A 658 28.23 165.59 87.64
C GLY A 658 29.68 165.58 88.17
N ASN A 659 30.57 166.16 87.35
CA ASN A 659 31.59 167.14 87.73
C ASN A 659 31.96 167.91 86.45
N THR A 660 31.91 169.23 86.26
CA THR A 660 31.46 170.45 86.98
C THR A 660 31.54 171.58 85.93
N ASP A 661 30.71 172.62 86.04
CA ASP A 661 30.60 173.81 85.18
C ASP A 661 31.83 174.25 84.34
N SER A 662 31.65 174.25 83.01
CA SER A 662 31.96 175.32 82.05
C SER A 662 31.29 175.02 80.70
#